data_AF-A0A8J7UG42-F1
#
_entry.id   AF-A0A8J7UG42-F1
#
_cell.length_a   1.000
_cell.length_b   1.000
_cell.length_c   1.000
_cell.angle_alpha   90.00
_cell.angle_beta   90.00
_cell.angle_gamma   90.00
#
_symmetry.space_group_name_H-M   'P 1'
#
loop_
_entity.id
_entity.type
_entity.pdbx_description
1 polymer ?
#
loop_
_entity_poly.entity_id
_entity_poly.type
_entity_poly.pdbx_seq_one_letter_code
_entity_poly.pdbx_strand_id
1 'polypeptide(L)'
;RNIIGTEENLKTFSHQELRDFYHRWYNTTNQCLVIVGDFDVDMMEQKVKEVMSDIPAVENPEPIELIPIPGNEELVVGAIGDPELTQTTVEIIIKRDALPAEMNNTIIYETYNLLDALFGQMANERLQDISMQPDAPFLAAQVAGGAIARTCEITEFLAVPREGEALKSLEALYTEMERIRRFGFTQGELDRAVTNLMSSMQTQYNNRNDRMSSSFISRYTSNFQNNTPLYDAETEWQLDSMILSTVDLMTVNQFVQQMRLTPNNQTILISQPEKESLPYPTNEEIKAVVAKVMASEIEGNTDDGEKKPLIPESTVLNGSKVASESTDAMGNTIWTLANGIKVVIRSTDFRADEVRGSIMSLGGRSVLADDEMTVGSMYSALATLQGVGEFSYTDFMKQLAGSTVGASLTVNTFSNGMSLSAAPRDLETMLQVMYLMLTTQPYDEGMFNMYKTQMLEQYRNIESDPSFELSKQISATMYGNNPRRAQMTAADIEAITLDQFKSAQKKLYSDPDDFTYIFVGNIDKATFKPLVEKYIGSLPTNKTKLTFVDEGVRIATKSVDNRFAVTMAQPKTTIYYVLTGNLDKNDLKTQLAFSAFDQVLDMRYTKSIREEKGGTYGVSSQSQLTYKPTTQYALMITFDTNPEMADELRDMLIPEIERIAKEGPTAEELSKIKEYMTKQHAADLKNNGNWLSWIEIWYTHGIDEMTGYQQIVDSLSADDIKAVAARIVNDNNVLKIIMDPKQ
;
A
#
# COMPACT_ATOMS: atom_id res chain seq x y z
N ARG A 1 -8.25 5.23 28.24
CA ARG A 1 -7.41 6.39 28.67
C ARG A 1 -6.69 6.89 27.44
N ASN A 2 -6.64 8.20 27.20
CA ASN A 2 -5.90 8.74 26.05
C ASN A 2 -4.39 8.52 26.26
N ILE A 3 -3.71 7.93 25.28
CA ILE A 3 -2.28 7.60 25.34
C ILE A 3 -1.44 8.89 25.43
N ILE A 4 -1.80 9.94 24.69
CA ILE A 4 -1.07 11.22 24.71
C ILE A 4 -1.29 12.01 26.02
N GLY A 5 -2.33 11.66 26.78
CA GLY A 5 -2.79 12.43 27.91
C GLY A 5 -3.58 13.67 27.50
N THR A 6 -3.52 14.72 28.32
CA THR A 6 -4.13 16.02 28.05
C THR A 6 -3.03 17.06 27.94
N GLU A 7 -3.25 18.11 27.16
CA GLU A 7 -2.29 19.22 27.03
C GLU A 7 -1.97 19.84 28.40
N GLU A 8 -2.99 19.99 29.25
CA GLU A 8 -2.82 20.46 30.62
C GLU A 8 -1.82 19.59 31.40
N ASN A 9 -1.98 18.26 31.38
CA ASN A 9 -1.07 17.36 32.07
C ASN A 9 0.34 17.43 31.47
N LEU A 10 0.48 17.47 30.15
CA LEU A 10 1.79 17.56 29.47
C LEU A 10 2.57 18.84 29.84
N LYS A 11 1.87 19.94 30.13
CA LYS A 11 2.49 21.21 30.56
C LYS A 11 2.78 21.28 32.06
N THR A 12 2.17 20.41 32.88
CA THR A 12 2.12 20.59 34.34
C THR A 12 2.66 19.41 35.15
N PHE A 13 2.86 18.23 34.56
CA PHE A 13 3.38 17.08 35.31
C PHE A 13 4.73 17.41 35.95
N SER A 14 4.94 16.88 37.15
CA SER A 14 6.19 17.03 37.88
C SER A 14 7.21 16.00 37.43
N HIS A 15 8.49 16.37 37.52
CA HIS A 15 9.60 15.43 37.30
C HIS A 15 9.50 14.18 38.20
N GLN A 16 8.96 14.34 39.41
CA GLN A 16 8.81 13.23 40.34
C GLN A 16 7.76 12.22 39.86
N GLU A 17 6.64 12.65 39.28
CA GLU A 17 5.62 11.74 38.73
C GLU A 17 6.18 10.86 37.61
N LEU A 18 7.05 11.39 36.74
CA LEU A 18 7.73 10.59 35.73
C LEU A 18 8.67 9.55 36.35
N ARG A 19 9.43 9.93 37.38
CA ARG A 19 10.32 9.01 38.10
C ARG A 19 9.54 7.92 38.82
N ASP A 20 8.45 8.27 39.47
CA ASP A 20 7.59 7.33 40.17
C ASP A 20 6.96 6.35 39.17
N PHE A 21 6.50 6.85 38.02
CA PHE A 21 6.01 6.00 36.93
C PHE A 21 7.10 5.05 36.41
N TYR A 22 8.31 5.56 36.16
CA TYR A 22 9.45 4.77 35.71
C TYR A 22 9.77 3.65 36.71
N HIS A 23 9.97 3.98 38.00
CA HIS A 23 10.29 3.00 39.03
C HIS A 23 9.16 1.99 39.31
N ARG A 24 7.90 2.38 39.07
CA ARG A 24 6.75 1.49 39.17
C ARG A 24 6.68 0.47 38.03
N TRP A 25 6.86 0.92 36.77
CA TRP A 25 6.57 0.09 35.60
C TRP A 25 7.79 -0.43 34.81
N TYR A 26 8.93 0.26 34.83
CA TYR A 26 10.17 -0.15 34.15
C TYR A 26 10.99 -1.11 35.02
N ASN A 27 10.44 -2.31 35.21
CA ASN A 27 11.06 -3.37 36.00
C ASN A 27 11.31 -4.63 35.14
N THR A 28 12.15 -5.53 35.64
CA THR A 28 12.58 -6.75 34.92
C THR A 28 11.46 -7.74 34.63
N THR A 29 10.31 -7.62 35.29
CA THR A 29 9.13 -8.47 35.05
C THR A 29 8.22 -7.93 33.93
N ASN A 30 8.29 -6.63 33.62
CA ASN A 30 7.48 -5.97 32.60
C ASN A 30 8.25 -5.68 31.29
N GLN A 31 9.47 -6.19 31.16
CA GLN A 31 10.37 -5.92 30.03
C GLN A 31 10.77 -7.20 29.31
N CYS A 32 10.91 -7.11 28.00
CA CYS A 32 11.43 -8.17 27.13
C CYS A 32 12.45 -7.57 26.17
N LEU A 33 13.61 -8.22 26.05
CA LEU A 33 14.61 -7.90 25.03
C LEU A 33 14.56 -8.99 23.95
N VAL A 34 14.20 -8.59 22.73
CA VAL A 34 14.17 -9.47 21.56
C VAL A 34 15.33 -9.11 20.65
N ILE A 35 16.23 -10.07 20.39
CA ILE A 35 17.36 -9.91 19.48
C ILE A 35 17.25 -10.96 18.38
N VAL A 36 17.17 -10.52 17.12
CA VAL A 36 17.07 -11.40 15.95
C VAL A 36 18.15 -11.02 14.95
N GLY A 37 18.94 -11.99 14.52
CA GLY A 37 19.98 -11.79 13.54
C GLY A 37 20.82 -13.05 13.32
N ASP A 38 21.79 -12.93 12.44
CA ASP A 38 22.77 -13.98 12.16
C ASP A 38 23.97 -13.81 13.10
N PHE A 39 23.90 -14.44 14.27
CA PHE A 39 24.96 -14.42 15.28
C PHE A 39 24.94 -15.70 16.13
N ASP A 40 26.07 -15.97 16.78
CA ASP A 40 26.17 -17.03 17.79
C ASP A 40 25.36 -16.66 19.04
N VAL A 41 24.44 -17.56 19.43
CA VAL A 41 23.48 -17.31 20.52
C VAL A 41 24.18 -17.20 21.86
N ASP A 42 25.17 -18.05 22.13
CA ASP A 42 25.89 -18.04 23.42
C ASP A 42 26.68 -16.74 23.58
N MET A 43 27.34 -16.27 22.51
CA MET A 43 28.04 -15.00 22.51
C MET A 43 27.10 -13.82 22.77
N MET A 44 25.93 -13.80 22.12
CA MET A 44 24.95 -12.74 22.33
C MET A 44 24.38 -12.77 23.74
N GLU A 45 24.07 -13.96 24.27
CA GLU A 45 23.60 -14.13 25.65
C GLU A 45 24.64 -13.62 26.66
N GLN A 46 25.92 -13.94 26.48
CA GLN A 46 26.99 -13.43 27.34
C GLN A 46 27.04 -11.90 27.30
N LYS A 47 26.95 -11.31 26.11
CA LYS A 47 26.94 -9.85 25.97
C LYS A 47 25.73 -9.22 26.65
N VAL A 48 24.55 -9.83 26.56
CA VAL A 48 23.35 -9.37 27.29
C VAL A 48 23.58 -9.45 28.80
N LYS A 49 24.15 -10.55 29.31
CA LYS A 49 24.49 -10.69 30.74
C LYS A 49 25.49 -9.64 31.19
N GLU A 50 26.55 -9.40 30.41
CA GLU A 50 27.55 -8.37 30.71
C GLU A 50 26.92 -6.96 30.81
N VAL A 51 25.93 -6.65 29.98
CA VAL A 51 25.31 -5.32 29.94
C VAL A 51 24.17 -5.16 30.95
N MET A 52 23.41 -6.22 31.24
CA MET A 52 22.12 -6.12 31.94
C MET A 52 22.05 -6.84 33.29
N SER A 53 23.05 -7.65 33.68
CA SER A 53 23.00 -8.43 34.93
C SER A 53 22.98 -7.57 36.21
N ASP A 54 23.45 -6.32 36.14
CA ASP A 54 23.43 -5.37 37.25
C ASP A 54 22.03 -4.75 37.49
N ILE A 55 21.05 -5.00 36.61
CA ILE A 55 19.68 -4.51 36.78
C ILE A 55 18.98 -5.35 37.86
N PRO A 56 18.54 -4.75 38.98
CA PRO A 56 17.96 -5.51 40.09
C PRO A 56 16.61 -6.12 39.70
N ALA A 57 16.39 -7.37 40.09
CA ALA A 57 15.08 -8.00 39.98
C ALA A 57 14.09 -7.33 40.94
N VAL A 58 12.86 -7.11 40.47
CA VAL A 58 11.76 -6.64 41.31
C VAL A 58 10.98 -7.82 41.85
N GLU A 59 10.90 -7.95 43.17
CA GLU A 59 10.08 -8.96 43.83
C GLU A 59 8.63 -8.47 43.94
N ASN A 60 7.68 -9.27 43.45
CA ASN A 60 6.23 -8.98 43.48
C ASN A 60 5.86 -7.63 42.86
N PRO A 61 6.07 -7.44 41.54
CA PRO A 61 5.66 -6.22 40.85
C PRO A 61 4.15 -6.00 41.00
N GLU A 62 3.74 -4.74 41.00
CA GLU A 62 2.32 -4.42 40.95
C GLU A 62 1.72 -4.95 39.63
N PRO A 63 0.58 -5.69 39.69
CA PRO A 63 -0.03 -6.22 38.48
C PRO A 63 -0.63 -5.11 37.62
N ILE A 64 -0.58 -5.29 36.30
CA ILE A 64 -1.26 -4.41 35.36
C ILE A 64 -2.77 -4.65 35.48
N GLU A 65 -3.52 -3.62 35.89
CA GLU A 65 -4.97 -3.68 35.99
C GLU A 65 -5.62 -3.88 34.61
N LEU A 66 -6.48 -4.89 34.50
CA LEU A 66 -7.31 -5.11 33.31
C LEU A 66 -8.64 -4.39 33.48
N ILE A 67 -8.89 -3.38 32.62
CA ILE A 67 -10.10 -2.57 32.67
C ILE A 67 -11.14 -3.16 31.71
N PRO A 68 -12.25 -3.75 32.22
CA PRO A 68 -13.29 -4.30 31.35
C PRO A 68 -14.03 -3.17 30.61
N ILE A 69 -14.43 -3.44 29.37
CA ILE A 69 -15.34 -2.58 28.61
C ILE A 69 -16.75 -3.13 28.80
N PRO A 70 -17.69 -2.37 29.40
CA PRO A 70 -19.03 -2.88 29.64
C PRO A 70 -19.79 -3.14 28.32
N GLY A 71 -20.59 -4.20 28.33
CA GLY A 71 -21.58 -4.49 27.30
C GLY A 71 -22.77 -3.52 27.33
N ASN A 72 -23.66 -3.64 26.34
CA ASN A 72 -24.90 -2.89 26.24
C ASN A 72 -26.07 -3.88 26.09
N GLU A 73 -27.10 -3.78 26.94
CA GLU A 73 -28.31 -4.60 26.80
C GLU A 73 -29.19 -4.14 25.64
N GLU A 74 -29.31 -2.82 25.45
CA GLU A 74 -30.04 -2.22 24.33
C GLU A 74 -29.09 -1.77 23.22
N LEU A 75 -29.62 -1.67 22.00
CA LEU A 75 -28.91 -1.08 20.87
C LEU A 75 -28.54 0.38 21.19
N VAL A 76 -27.23 0.66 21.18
CA VAL A 76 -26.69 2.02 21.26
C VAL A 76 -26.62 2.58 19.85
N VAL A 77 -27.13 3.79 19.64
CA VAL A 77 -27.05 4.48 18.36
C VAL A 77 -26.58 5.91 18.58
N GLY A 78 -25.84 6.45 17.61
CA GLY A 78 -25.47 7.86 17.59
C GLY A 78 -25.14 8.33 16.19
N ALA A 79 -25.39 9.60 15.93
CA ALA A 79 -24.85 10.33 14.80
C ALA A 79 -23.98 11.48 15.33
N ILE A 80 -22.77 11.61 14.82
CA ILE A 80 -21.81 12.64 15.21
C ILE A 80 -21.30 13.41 13.99
N GLY A 81 -21.03 14.68 14.21
CA GLY A 81 -20.46 15.59 13.24
C GLY A 81 -19.06 16.01 13.62
N ASP A 82 -18.19 16.12 12.62
CA ASP A 82 -16.88 16.74 12.79
C ASP A 82 -16.56 17.59 11.54
N PRO A 83 -16.20 18.88 11.67
CA PRO A 83 -15.77 19.71 10.56
C PRO A 83 -14.55 19.20 9.79
N GLU A 84 -13.70 18.37 10.41
CA GLU A 84 -12.51 17.79 9.79
C GLU A 84 -12.81 16.48 9.01
N LEU A 85 -13.98 15.88 9.21
CA LEU A 85 -14.36 14.72 8.41
C LEU A 85 -14.62 15.13 6.97
N THR A 86 -14.01 14.39 6.04
CA THR A 86 -14.17 14.60 4.60
C THR A 86 -15.27 13.73 4.00
N GLN A 87 -15.75 12.71 4.71
CA GLN A 87 -16.78 11.78 4.24
C GLN A 87 -17.64 11.24 5.39
N THR A 88 -18.83 10.76 5.07
CA THR A 88 -19.68 10.03 6.03
C THR A 88 -19.21 8.59 6.18
N THR A 89 -19.30 8.03 7.38
CA THR A 89 -19.16 6.61 7.67
C THR A 89 -20.38 6.08 8.42
N VAL A 90 -20.70 4.81 8.18
CA VAL A 90 -21.72 4.06 8.92
C VAL A 90 -21.06 2.82 9.50
N GLU A 91 -21.08 2.70 10.82
CA GLU A 91 -20.43 1.62 11.57
C GLU A 91 -21.47 0.82 12.35
N ILE A 92 -21.39 -0.51 12.27
CA ILE A 92 -22.11 -1.45 13.14
C ILE A 92 -21.05 -2.22 13.92
N ILE A 93 -20.95 -1.95 15.21
CA ILE A 93 -19.95 -2.53 16.11
C ILE A 93 -20.65 -3.51 17.06
N ILE A 94 -20.20 -4.75 17.06
CA ILE A 94 -20.67 -5.82 17.95
C ILE A 94 -19.57 -6.13 18.95
N LYS A 95 -19.77 -5.75 20.21
CA LYS A 95 -18.78 -5.96 21.29
C LYS A 95 -18.93 -7.35 21.92
N ARG A 96 -17.79 -7.99 22.18
CA ARG A 96 -17.69 -9.25 22.93
C ARG A 96 -16.51 -9.22 23.89
N ASP A 97 -16.56 -10.06 24.91
CA ASP A 97 -15.41 -10.29 25.78
C ASP A 97 -14.28 -10.92 24.97
N ALA A 98 -13.05 -10.43 25.17
CA ALA A 98 -11.88 -11.08 24.59
C ALA A 98 -11.67 -12.45 25.22
N LEU A 99 -11.11 -13.39 24.46
CA LEU A 99 -10.69 -14.66 25.06
C LEU A 99 -9.60 -14.43 26.12
N PRO A 100 -9.59 -15.20 27.22
CA PRO A 100 -8.52 -15.13 28.20
C PRO A 100 -7.15 -15.33 27.55
N ALA A 101 -6.17 -14.52 27.93
CA ALA A 101 -4.84 -14.55 27.33
C ALA A 101 -4.16 -15.94 27.47
N GLU A 102 -4.53 -16.72 28.48
CA GLU A 102 -4.06 -18.09 28.68
C GLU A 102 -4.49 -19.04 27.55
N MET A 103 -5.57 -18.70 26.83
CA MET A 103 -6.05 -19.47 25.69
C MET A 103 -5.29 -19.17 24.39
N ASN A 104 -4.61 -18.03 24.29
CA ASN A 104 -4.01 -17.56 23.04
C ASN A 104 -3.00 -18.54 22.43
N ASN A 105 -2.33 -19.34 23.26
CA ASN A 105 -1.39 -20.37 22.85
C ASN A 105 -2.02 -21.79 22.80
N THR A 106 -3.30 -21.90 22.41
CA THR A 106 -4.01 -23.18 22.33
C THR A 106 -4.58 -23.41 20.93
N ILE A 107 -4.78 -24.68 20.58
CA ILE A 107 -5.43 -25.06 19.31
C ILE A 107 -6.83 -24.46 19.17
N ILE A 108 -7.53 -24.21 20.28
CA ILE A 108 -8.87 -23.61 20.26
C ILE A 108 -8.80 -22.17 19.76
N TYR A 109 -7.82 -21.40 20.23
CA TYR A 109 -7.62 -20.02 19.79
C TYR A 109 -7.20 -19.95 18.32
N GLU A 110 -6.33 -20.86 17.88
CA GLU A 110 -5.94 -20.96 16.47
C GLU A 110 -7.16 -21.26 15.58
N THR A 111 -7.99 -22.22 15.97
CA THR A 111 -9.25 -22.51 15.27
C THR A 111 -10.15 -21.26 15.19
N TYR A 112 -10.22 -20.43 16.23
CA TYR A 112 -11.01 -19.20 16.20
C TYR A 112 -10.42 -18.17 15.22
N ASN A 113 -9.10 -18.00 15.19
CA ASN A 113 -8.43 -17.10 14.23
C ASN A 113 -8.71 -17.53 12.79
N LEU A 114 -8.65 -18.83 12.51
CA LEU A 114 -8.92 -19.37 11.18
C LEU A 114 -10.40 -19.21 10.79
N LEU A 115 -11.33 -19.45 11.72
CA LEU A 115 -12.75 -19.19 11.49
C LEU A 115 -13.06 -17.71 11.27
N ASP A 116 -12.33 -16.81 11.96
CA ASP A 116 -12.42 -15.36 11.74
C ASP A 116 -11.88 -14.93 10.38
N ALA A 117 -10.76 -15.50 9.96
CA ALA A 117 -10.21 -15.25 8.63
C ALA A 117 -11.20 -15.69 7.54
N LEU A 118 -11.81 -16.87 7.69
CA LEU A 118 -12.85 -17.36 6.78
C LEU A 118 -14.10 -16.46 6.79
N PHE A 119 -14.60 -16.07 7.97
CA PHE A 119 -15.74 -15.17 8.10
C PHE A 119 -15.46 -13.82 7.43
N GLY A 120 -14.34 -13.18 7.78
CA GLY A 120 -13.94 -11.89 7.22
C GLY A 120 -13.80 -11.95 5.71
N GLN A 121 -13.17 -13.01 5.17
CA GLN A 121 -13.00 -13.14 3.72
C GLN A 121 -14.35 -13.27 3.01
N MET A 122 -15.23 -14.18 3.45
CA MET A 122 -16.52 -14.41 2.80
C MET A 122 -17.48 -13.20 2.95
N ALA A 123 -17.51 -12.56 4.13
CA ALA A 123 -18.33 -11.38 4.35
C ALA A 123 -17.88 -10.20 3.48
N ASN A 124 -16.57 -9.98 3.36
CA ASN A 124 -16.02 -8.94 2.48
C ASN A 124 -16.26 -9.22 1.00
N GLU A 125 -16.23 -10.49 0.57
CA GLU A 125 -16.58 -10.86 -0.82
C GLU A 125 -18.02 -10.45 -1.15
N ARG A 126 -18.99 -10.71 -0.25
CA ARG A 126 -20.38 -10.27 -0.44
C ARG A 126 -20.55 -8.75 -0.46
N LEU A 127 -19.89 -8.04 0.45
CA LEU A 127 -19.94 -6.58 0.49
C LEU A 127 -19.31 -5.97 -0.77
N GLN A 128 -18.25 -6.59 -1.30
CA GLN A 128 -17.65 -6.21 -2.56
C GLN A 128 -18.62 -6.42 -3.73
N ASP A 129 -19.29 -7.58 -3.81
CA ASP A 129 -20.32 -7.87 -4.83
C ASP A 129 -21.43 -6.81 -4.83
N ILE A 130 -21.89 -6.37 -3.63
CA ILE A 130 -22.89 -5.31 -3.48
C ILE A 130 -22.34 -3.95 -3.93
N SER A 131 -21.10 -3.60 -3.56
CA SER A 131 -20.48 -2.32 -3.93
C SER A 131 -20.22 -2.18 -5.44
N MET A 132 -20.11 -3.31 -6.14
CA MET A 132 -19.84 -3.38 -7.58
C MET A 132 -21.13 -3.39 -8.43
N GLN A 133 -22.29 -3.12 -7.84
CA GLN A 133 -23.55 -2.96 -8.59
C GLN A 133 -23.78 -1.50 -9.00
N PRO A 134 -24.40 -1.24 -10.18
CA PRO A 134 -24.68 0.13 -10.63
C PRO A 134 -25.50 0.98 -9.64
N ASP A 135 -26.39 0.36 -8.85
CA ASP A 135 -27.23 0.99 -7.83
C ASP A 135 -26.72 0.73 -6.40
N ALA A 136 -25.43 0.44 -6.25
CA ALA A 136 -24.79 0.12 -4.98
C ALA A 136 -25.20 1.10 -3.86
N PRO A 137 -25.64 0.59 -2.70
CA PRO A 137 -26.13 1.39 -1.58
C PRO A 137 -25.02 2.09 -0.80
N PHE A 138 -23.75 1.79 -1.08
CA PHE A 138 -22.56 2.43 -0.51
C PHE A 138 -21.43 2.41 -1.55
N LEU A 139 -20.48 3.34 -1.41
CA LEU A 139 -19.27 3.41 -2.24
C LEU A 139 -18.27 2.30 -1.92
N ALA A 140 -18.18 1.94 -0.65
CA ALA A 140 -17.33 0.88 -0.13
C ALA A 140 -17.92 0.34 1.15
N ALA A 141 -17.71 -0.95 1.43
CA ALA A 141 -18.01 -1.52 2.72
C ALA A 141 -17.04 -2.66 3.04
N GLN A 142 -16.81 -2.90 4.32
CA GLN A 142 -15.97 -3.99 4.80
C GLN A 142 -16.47 -4.52 6.15
N VAL A 143 -16.07 -5.75 6.46
CA VAL A 143 -16.13 -6.33 7.80
C VAL A 143 -14.72 -6.52 8.32
N ALA A 144 -14.48 -6.07 9.54
CA ALA A 144 -13.27 -6.31 10.29
C ALA A 144 -13.60 -6.83 11.70
N GLY A 145 -12.57 -7.31 12.38
CA GLY A 145 -12.69 -7.68 13.78
C GLY A 145 -11.33 -7.63 14.47
N GLY A 146 -11.34 -7.66 15.78
CA GLY A 146 -10.12 -7.67 16.58
C GLY A 146 -10.32 -7.10 17.97
N ALA A 147 -9.24 -7.11 18.75
CA ALA A 147 -9.23 -6.56 20.10
C ALA A 147 -9.14 -5.02 20.05
N ILE A 148 -10.08 -4.35 20.71
CA ILE A 148 -9.99 -2.89 21.00
C ILE A 148 -9.42 -2.62 22.39
N ALA A 149 -9.40 -3.65 23.24
CA ALA A 149 -8.73 -3.68 24.54
C ALA A 149 -8.39 -5.13 24.90
N ARG A 150 -7.52 -5.34 25.89
CA ARG A 150 -7.18 -6.68 26.40
C ARG A 150 -8.39 -7.51 26.88
N THR A 151 -9.50 -6.84 27.18
CA THR A 151 -10.72 -7.46 27.70
C THR A 151 -11.86 -7.46 26.69
N CYS A 152 -11.71 -6.86 25.50
CA CYS A 152 -12.83 -6.66 24.58
C CYS A 152 -12.39 -6.75 23.12
N GLU A 153 -13.11 -7.56 22.38
CA GLU A 153 -13.04 -7.66 20.93
C GLU A 153 -14.31 -7.12 20.29
N ILE A 154 -14.19 -6.78 19.00
CA ILE A 154 -15.32 -6.36 18.19
C ILE A 154 -15.40 -7.16 16.88
N THR A 155 -16.61 -7.21 16.34
CA THR A 155 -16.85 -7.34 14.89
C THR A 155 -17.44 -6.01 14.43
N GLU A 156 -16.87 -5.43 13.40
CA GLU A 156 -17.23 -4.13 12.87
C GLU A 156 -17.59 -4.26 11.40
N PHE A 157 -18.80 -3.84 11.05
CA PHE A 157 -19.18 -3.57 9.67
C PHE A 157 -19.06 -2.06 9.45
N LEU A 158 -18.27 -1.67 8.46
CA LEU A 158 -18.06 -0.26 8.10
C LEU A 158 -18.50 -0.06 6.66
N ALA A 159 -19.29 0.98 6.39
CA ALA A 159 -19.64 1.41 5.05
C ALA A 159 -19.38 2.91 4.85
N VAL A 160 -18.97 3.27 3.63
CA VAL A 160 -18.89 4.64 3.15
C VAL A 160 -20.11 4.90 2.26
N PRO A 161 -21.17 5.55 2.77
CA PRO A 161 -22.34 5.91 1.98
C PRO A 161 -22.02 6.97 0.93
N ARG A 162 -22.93 7.11 -0.05
CA ARG A 162 -23.00 8.35 -0.83
C ARG A 162 -23.47 9.50 0.06
N GLU A 163 -23.14 10.74 -0.29
CA GLU A 163 -23.55 11.91 0.50
C GLU A 163 -25.08 11.94 0.67
N GLY A 164 -25.55 12.04 1.92
CA GLY A 164 -26.98 12.02 2.26
C GLY A 164 -27.65 10.65 2.29
N GLU A 165 -26.94 9.56 1.94
CA GLU A 165 -27.50 8.20 1.87
C GLU A 165 -27.18 7.33 3.10
N ALA A 166 -26.75 7.90 4.22
CA ALA A 166 -26.30 7.15 5.41
C ALA A 166 -27.31 6.09 5.90
N LEU A 167 -28.61 6.44 5.97
CA LEU A 167 -29.64 5.49 6.40
C LEU A 167 -29.91 4.37 5.38
N LYS A 168 -29.75 4.66 4.08
CA LYS A 168 -29.89 3.65 3.00
C LYS A 168 -28.71 2.68 3.05
N SER A 169 -27.49 3.18 3.24
CA SER A 169 -26.31 2.33 3.42
C SER A 169 -26.39 1.51 4.70
N LEU A 170 -26.88 2.08 5.80
CA LEU A 170 -27.16 1.34 7.03
C LEU A 170 -28.16 0.21 6.78
N GLU A 171 -29.26 0.49 6.08
CA GLU A 171 -30.27 -0.53 5.76
C GLU A 171 -29.64 -1.70 4.98
N ALA A 172 -28.82 -1.41 3.98
CA ALA A 172 -28.15 -2.43 3.19
C ALA A 172 -27.10 -3.23 4.00
N LEU A 173 -26.25 -2.53 4.76
CA LEU A 173 -25.20 -3.13 5.57
C LEU A 173 -25.78 -4.03 6.66
N TYR A 174 -26.82 -3.56 7.35
CA TYR A 174 -27.54 -4.32 8.37
C TYR A 174 -28.32 -5.49 7.76
N THR A 175 -28.88 -5.32 6.55
CA THR A 175 -29.53 -6.42 5.80
C THR A 175 -28.55 -7.53 5.48
N GLU A 176 -27.34 -7.21 5.02
CA GLU A 176 -26.34 -8.25 4.72
C GLU A 176 -25.81 -8.93 5.98
N MET A 177 -25.56 -8.17 7.06
CA MET A 177 -25.26 -8.74 8.37
C MET A 177 -26.35 -9.73 8.83
N GLU A 178 -27.63 -9.34 8.71
CA GLU A 178 -28.76 -10.20 9.05
C GLU A 178 -28.90 -11.40 8.10
N ARG A 179 -28.60 -11.24 6.80
CA ARG A 179 -28.57 -12.35 5.84
C ARG A 179 -27.54 -13.40 6.25
N ILE A 180 -26.32 -12.97 6.59
CA ILE A 180 -25.26 -13.85 7.11
C ILE A 180 -25.72 -14.50 8.43
N ARG A 181 -26.30 -13.74 9.36
CA ARG A 181 -26.73 -14.28 10.66
C ARG A 181 -27.88 -15.30 10.54
N ARG A 182 -28.82 -15.09 9.62
CA ARG A 182 -30.03 -15.94 9.45
C ARG A 182 -29.79 -17.17 8.59
N PHE A 183 -29.00 -17.03 7.51
CA PHE A 183 -28.83 -18.07 6.50
C PHE A 183 -27.41 -18.61 6.39
N GLY A 184 -26.42 -17.90 6.94
CA GLY A 184 -25.01 -18.27 6.83
C GLY A 184 -24.42 -18.05 5.44
N PHE A 185 -23.28 -18.70 5.23
CA PHE A 185 -22.58 -18.81 3.96
C PHE A 185 -23.00 -20.07 3.20
N THR A 186 -22.71 -20.09 1.90
CA THR A 186 -22.85 -21.26 1.02
C THR A 186 -21.56 -22.09 0.99
N GLN A 187 -21.66 -23.31 0.45
CA GLN A 187 -20.49 -24.17 0.29
C GLN A 187 -19.47 -23.58 -0.70
N GLY A 188 -19.93 -22.95 -1.79
CA GLY A 188 -19.05 -22.32 -2.78
C GLY A 188 -18.21 -21.18 -2.18
N GLU A 189 -18.81 -20.37 -1.30
CA GLU A 189 -18.11 -19.31 -0.56
C GLU A 189 -17.03 -19.90 0.37
N LEU A 190 -17.38 -20.94 1.12
CA LEU A 190 -16.43 -21.60 2.03
C LEU A 190 -15.27 -22.26 1.28
N ASP A 191 -15.56 -23.00 0.21
CA ASP A 191 -14.55 -23.70 -0.58
C ASP A 191 -13.51 -22.73 -1.15
N ARG A 192 -13.98 -21.58 -1.70
CA ARG A 192 -13.08 -20.51 -2.15
C ARG A 192 -12.28 -19.90 -1.01
N ALA A 193 -12.92 -19.62 0.13
CA ALA A 193 -12.26 -19.05 1.29
C ALA A 193 -11.14 -19.94 1.84
N VAL A 194 -11.43 -21.23 2.04
CA VAL A 194 -10.44 -22.23 2.45
C VAL A 194 -9.32 -22.34 1.43
N THR A 195 -9.64 -22.37 0.14
CA THR A 195 -8.61 -22.48 -0.92
C THR A 195 -7.67 -21.27 -0.93
N ASN A 196 -8.20 -20.05 -0.81
CA ASN A 196 -7.40 -18.83 -0.75
C ASN A 196 -6.49 -18.80 0.49
N LEU A 197 -7.05 -19.11 1.66
CA LEU A 197 -6.29 -19.10 2.91
C LEU A 197 -5.18 -20.17 2.90
N MET A 198 -5.49 -21.38 2.44
CA MET A 198 -4.50 -22.45 2.26
C MET A 198 -3.38 -22.05 1.30
N SER A 199 -3.68 -21.41 0.18
CA SER A 199 -2.66 -20.97 -0.79
C SER A 199 -1.75 -19.87 -0.21
N SER A 200 -2.33 -18.92 0.54
CA SER A 200 -1.57 -17.90 1.26
C SER A 200 -0.62 -18.52 2.29
N MET A 201 -1.12 -19.44 3.11
CA MET A 201 -0.33 -20.16 4.12
C MET A 201 0.77 -21.02 3.50
N GLN A 202 0.47 -21.70 2.39
CA GLN A 202 1.45 -22.48 1.64
C GLN A 202 2.59 -21.58 1.14
N THR A 203 2.24 -20.39 0.64
CA THR A 203 3.22 -19.40 0.18
C THR A 203 4.12 -18.91 1.30
N GLN A 204 3.54 -18.63 2.48
CA GLN A 204 4.31 -18.27 3.68
C GLN A 204 5.24 -19.40 4.13
N TYR A 205 4.75 -20.64 4.14
CA TYR A 205 5.53 -21.82 4.49
C TYR A 205 6.69 -22.09 3.51
N ASN A 206 6.42 -22.00 2.21
CA ASN A 206 7.44 -22.21 1.19
C ASN A 206 8.57 -21.17 1.30
N ASN A 207 8.23 -19.92 1.62
CA ASN A 207 9.17 -18.81 1.78
C ASN A 207 9.75 -18.70 3.22
N ARG A 208 9.54 -19.70 4.09
CA ARG A 208 9.91 -19.62 5.53
C ARG A 208 11.40 -19.35 5.80
N ASN A 209 12.28 -19.79 4.90
CA ASN A 209 13.73 -19.62 5.03
C ASN A 209 14.22 -18.24 4.59
N ASP A 210 13.36 -17.46 3.92
CA ASP A 210 13.70 -16.17 3.29
C ASP A 210 13.01 -14.99 4.01
N ARG A 211 12.60 -15.23 5.27
CA ARG A 211 11.89 -14.26 6.11
C ARG A 211 12.82 -13.17 6.64
N MET A 212 12.32 -11.94 6.67
CA MET A 212 13.03 -10.81 7.28
C MET A 212 13.05 -10.90 8.80
N SER A 213 14.13 -10.41 9.43
CA SER A 213 14.28 -10.36 10.90
C SER A 213 13.12 -9.65 11.59
N SER A 214 12.56 -8.60 10.98
CA SER A 214 11.39 -7.86 11.48
C SER A 214 10.16 -8.77 11.69
N SER A 215 9.98 -9.80 10.86
CA SER A 215 8.88 -10.75 11.00
C SER A 215 8.99 -11.59 12.28
N PHE A 216 10.21 -11.91 12.71
CA PHE A 216 10.46 -12.64 13.95
C PHE A 216 10.35 -11.71 15.16
N ILE A 217 10.87 -10.48 15.06
CA ILE A 217 10.74 -9.46 16.12
C ILE A 217 9.27 -9.24 16.47
N SER A 218 8.41 -9.09 15.47
CA SER A 218 6.96 -8.94 15.68
C SER A 218 6.36 -10.16 16.39
N ARG A 219 6.68 -11.39 15.95
CA ARG A 219 6.18 -12.63 16.58
C ARG A 219 6.60 -12.77 18.05
N TYR A 220 7.87 -12.52 18.37
CA TYR A 220 8.36 -12.62 19.75
C TYR A 220 7.77 -11.52 20.64
N THR A 221 7.59 -10.32 20.11
CA THR A 221 6.93 -9.22 20.82
C THR A 221 5.47 -9.55 21.12
N SER A 222 4.73 -10.07 20.13
CA SER A 222 3.35 -10.53 20.31
C SER A 222 3.24 -11.69 21.30
N ASN A 223 4.18 -12.64 21.29
CA ASN A 223 4.20 -13.70 22.29
C ASN A 223 4.38 -13.15 23.70
N PHE A 224 5.32 -12.24 23.91
CA PHE A 224 5.54 -11.63 25.22
C PHE A 224 4.33 -10.82 25.70
N GLN A 225 3.72 -10.03 24.80
CA GLN A 225 2.64 -9.12 25.17
C GLN A 225 1.28 -9.80 25.31
N ASN A 226 1.03 -10.82 24.48
CA ASN A 226 -0.29 -11.38 24.24
C ASN A 226 -0.31 -12.92 24.32
N ASN A 227 0.77 -13.58 24.73
CA ASN A 227 0.85 -15.04 24.83
C ASN A 227 0.48 -15.78 23.53
N THR A 228 0.79 -15.19 22.36
CA THR A 228 0.59 -15.85 21.06
C THR A 228 1.58 -17.00 20.85
N PRO A 229 1.23 -18.06 20.10
CA PRO A 229 2.12 -19.19 19.90
C PRO A 229 3.45 -18.84 19.19
N LEU A 230 4.51 -19.57 19.54
CA LEU A 230 5.83 -19.51 18.89
C LEU A 230 6.18 -20.84 18.21
N TYR A 231 5.29 -21.30 17.32
CA TYR A 231 5.56 -22.46 16.49
C TYR A 231 6.63 -22.16 15.44
N ASP A 232 7.41 -23.17 15.07
CA ASP A 232 8.14 -23.13 13.82
C ASP A 232 7.15 -23.15 12.63
N ALA A 233 7.61 -22.72 11.45
CA ALA A 233 6.74 -22.58 10.30
C ALA A 233 6.16 -23.91 9.78
N GLU A 234 6.83 -25.05 10.02
CA GLU A 234 6.31 -26.36 9.62
C GLU A 234 5.18 -26.81 10.53
N THR A 235 5.35 -26.66 11.83
CA THR A 235 4.30 -26.91 12.83
C THR A 235 3.08 -26.02 12.58
N GLU A 236 3.29 -24.73 12.32
CA GLU A 236 2.22 -23.76 11.99
C GLU A 236 1.46 -24.20 10.72
N TRP A 237 2.16 -24.49 9.63
CA TRP A 237 1.55 -24.99 8.39
C TRP A 237 0.75 -26.28 8.60
N GLN A 238 1.31 -27.26 9.32
CA GLN A 238 0.62 -28.53 9.58
C GLN A 238 -0.63 -28.34 10.43
N LEU A 239 -0.57 -27.47 11.44
CA LEU A 239 -1.71 -27.18 12.30
C LEU A 239 -2.83 -26.48 11.53
N ASP A 240 -2.50 -25.41 10.81
CA ASP A 240 -3.48 -24.61 10.09
C ASP A 240 -4.13 -25.42 8.97
N SER A 241 -3.33 -26.17 8.21
CA SER A 241 -3.83 -27.04 7.14
C SER A 241 -4.72 -28.16 7.69
N MET A 242 -4.36 -28.75 8.83
CA MET A 242 -5.21 -29.74 9.50
C MET A 242 -6.54 -29.11 9.90
N ILE A 243 -6.53 -27.96 10.59
CA ILE A 243 -7.77 -27.29 11.02
C ILE A 243 -8.63 -26.96 9.80
N LEU A 244 -8.09 -26.25 8.80
CA LEU A 244 -8.84 -25.85 7.61
C LEU A 244 -9.41 -27.03 6.82
N SER A 245 -8.69 -28.15 6.75
CA SER A 245 -9.19 -29.37 6.09
C SER A 245 -10.35 -30.06 6.82
N THR A 246 -10.60 -29.71 8.08
CA THR A 246 -11.67 -30.28 8.91
C THR A 246 -12.84 -29.33 9.13
N VAL A 247 -12.69 -28.05 8.78
CA VAL A 247 -13.76 -27.05 8.90
C VAL A 247 -14.86 -27.35 7.89
N ASP A 248 -16.09 -27.49 8.38
CA ASP A 248 -17.29 -27.62 7.56
C ASP A 248 -18.19 -26.37 7.63
N LEU A 249 -19.10 -26.25 6.67
CA LEU A 249 -19.98 -25.10 6.54
C LEU A 249 -20.87 -24.90 7.77
N MET A 250 -21.32 -25.99 8.39
CA MET A 250 -22.14 -25.94 9.59
C MET A 250 -21.37 -25.29 10.75
N THR A 251 -20.11 -25.69 10.95
CA THR A 251 -19.22 -25.17 12.00
C THR A 251 -18.97 -23.68 11.81
N VAL A 252 -18.66 -23.25 10.60
CA VAL A 252 -18.44 -21.82 10.29
C VAL A 252 -19.71 -21.01 10.54
N ASN A 253 -20.84 -21.46 10.03
CA ASN A 253 -22.11 -20.74 10.20
C ASN A 253 -22.54 -20.66 11.67
N GLN A 254 -22.35 -21.73 12.45
CA GLN A 254 -22.60 -21.72 13.89
C GLN A 254 -21.66 -20.77 14.64
N PHE A 255 -20.37 -20.80 14.31
CA PHE A 255 -19.38 -19.88 14.88
C PHE A 255 -19.77 -18.42 14.63
N VAL A 256 -20.06 -18.06 13.38
CA VAL A 256 -20.44 -16.69 13.01
C VAL A 256 -21.72 -16.26 13.73
N GLN A 257 -22.75 -17.10 13.72
CA GLN A 257 -24.03 -16.79 14.36
C GLN A 257 -23.93 -16.64 15.88
N GLN A 258 -23.15 -17.49 16.55
CA GLN A 258 -23.10 -17.54 18.01
C GLN A 258 -22.01 -16.66 18.62
N MET A 259 -20.90 -16.45 17.90
CA MET A 259 -19.68 -15.84 18.44
C MET A 259 -19.32 -14.50 17.80
N ARG A 260 -19.87 -14.15 16.63
CA ARG A 260 -19.53 -12.90 15.92
C ARG A 260 -20.70 -11.98 15.69
N LEU A 261 -21.84 -12.50 15.24
CA LEU A 261 -23.03 -11.72 14.91
C LEU A 261 -24.11 -11.85 15.98
N THR A 262 -23.76 -11.53 17.23
CA THR A 262 -24.70 -11.58 18.34
C THR A 262 -25.72 -10.44 18.24
N PRO A 263 -26.99 -10.65 18.63
CA PRO A 263 -28.04 -9.64 18.52
C PRO A 263 -27.97 -8.55 19.60
N ASN A 264 -27.17 -8.76 20.65
CA ASN A 264 -26.98 -7.83 21.77
C ASN A 264 -25.59 -7.17 21.68
N ASN A 265 -25.28 -6.19 22.53
CA ASN A 265 -24.01 -5.46 22.54
C ASN A 265 -23.69 -4.71 21.23
N GLN A 266 -24.71 -4.38 20.44
CA GLN A 266 -24.54 -3.63 19.20
C GLN A 266 -24.47 -2.13 19.46
N THR A 267 -23.60 -1.46 18.72
CA THR A 267 -23.48 -0.01 18.65
C THR A 267 -23.49 0.41 17.19
N ILE A 268 -24.36 1.35 16.82
CA ILE A 268 -24.37 1.94 15.48
C ILE A 268 -23.91 3.38 15.59
N LEU A 269 -22.87 3.73 14.82
CA LEU A 269 -22.35 5.08 14.76
C LEU A 269 -22.40 5.58 13.32
N ILE A 270 -22.95 6.78 13.13
CA ILE A 270 -22.86 7.51 11.86
C ILE A 270 -21.99 8.73 12.12
N SER A 271 -20.82 8.78 11.51
CA SER A 271 -19.92 9.94 11.60
C SER A 271 -19.97 10.68 10.27
N GLN A 272 -20.14 12.00 10.27
CA GLN A 272 -20.24 12.76 9.02
C GLN A 272 -19.61 14.16 9.10
N PRO A 273 -19.27 14.76 7.95
CA PRO A 273 -18.84 16.15 7.91
C PRO A 273 -19.91 17.08 8.50
N GLU A 274 -19.50 18.08 9.27
CA GLU A 274 -20.43 19.10 9.78
C GLU A 274 -20.77 20.14 8.70
N LYS A 275 -21.97 20.02 8.11
CA LYS A 275 -22.47 20.93 7.04
C LYS A 275 -23.99 21.11 7.15
N GLU A 276 -24.49 22.34 6.95
CA GLU A 276 -25.95 22.62 6.98
C GLU A 276 -26.75 21.79 5.95
N SER A 277 -26.15 21.47 4.81
CA SER A 277 -26.77 20.68 3.75
C SER A 277 -26.85 19.18 4.04
N LEU A 278 -26.21 18.70 5.11
CA LEU A 278 -26.13 17.29 5.49
C LEU A 278 -26.55 17.13 6.97
N PRO A 279 -27.86 17.18 7.27
CA PRO A 279 -28.34 17.00 8.64
C PRO A 279 -28.03 15.60 9.17
N TYR A 280 -27.80 15.50 10.48
CA TYR A 280 -27.56 14.21 11.14
C TYR A 280 -28.84 13.39 11.23
N PRO A 281 -28.80 12.09 10.90
CA PRO A 281 -29.89 11.18 11.23
C PRO A 281 -30.15 11.16 12.74
N THR A 282 -31.41 11.17 13.13
CA THR A 282 -31.81 11.05 14.53
C THR A 282 -31.62 9.62 15.03
N ASN A 283 -31.42 9.47 16.34
CA ASN A 283 -31.38 8.15 16.97
C ASN A 283 -32.66 7.32 16.71
N GLU A 284 -33.81 7.97 16.56
CA GLU A 284 -35.07 7.31 16.24
C GLU A 284 -35.09 6.77 14.81
N GLU A 285 -34.58 7.53 13.84
CA GLU A 285 -34.47 7.08 12.44
C GLU A 285 -33.50 5.90 12.29
N ILE A 286 -32.35 5.95 12.95
CA ILE A 286 -31.38 4.84 12.96
C ILE A 286 -32.03 3.57 13.53
N LYS A 287 -32.72 3.69 14.67
CA LYS A 287 -33.45 2.56 15.28
C LYS A 287 -34.59 2.06 14.38
N ALA A 288 -35.27 2.94 13.67
CA ALA A 288 -36.34 2.57 12.74
C ALA A 288 -35.83 1.75 11.56
N VAL A 289 -34.64 2.09 11.01
CA VAL A 289 -34.00 1.28 9.96
C VAL A 289 -33.69 -0.13 10.46
N VAL A 290 -33.10 -0.26 11.65
CA VAL A 290 -32.83 -1.57 12.27
C VAL A 290 -34.13 -2.35 12.45
N ALA A 291 -35.16 -1.74 13.04
CA ALA A 291 -36.45 -2.40 13.24
C ALA A 291 -37.10 -2.86 11.92
N LYS A 292 -36.97 -2.06 10.84
CA LYS A 292 -37.44 -2.39 9.50
C LYS A 292 -36.74 -3.64 8.96
N VAL A 293 -35.42 -3.72 9.02
CA VAL A 293 -34.65 -4.89 8.55
C VAL A 293 -34.91 -6.13 9.41
N MET A 294 -35.08 -5.95 10.72
CA MET A 294 -35.44 -7.07 11.60
C MET A 294 -36.81 -7.66 11.27
N ALA A 295 -37.75 -6.82 10.80
CA ALA A 295 -39.09 -7.24 10.39
C ALA A 295 -39.21 -7.68 8.92
N SER A 296 -38.18 -7.46 8.09
CA SER A 296 -38.24 -7.79 6.67
C SER A 296 -38.03 -9.29 6.40
N GLU A 297 -38.65 -9.76 5.32
CA GLU A 297 -38.31 -11.03 4.70
C GLU A 297 -37.02 -10.85 3.90
N ILE A 298 -35.99 -11.64 4.23
CA ILE A 298 -34.67 -11.62 3.59
C ILE A 298 -34.46 -12.99 2.95
N GLU A 299 -34.02 -13.02 1.70
CA GLU A 299 -33.63 -14.26 1.01
C GLU A 299 -32.17 -14.62 1.30
N GLY A 300 -31.86 -15.91 1.39
CA GLY A 300 -30.48 -16.39 1.52
C GLY A 300 -29.64 -16.06 0.28
N ASN A 301 -28.32 -15.99 0.44
CA ASN A 301 -27.41 -15.82 -0.70
C ASN A 301 -27.35 -17.11 -1.54
N THR A 302 -27.10 -16.96 -2.84
CA THR A 302 -26.92 -18.09 -3.77
C THR A 302 -25.56 -18.00 -4.44
N ASP A 303 -24.72 -19.00 -4.21
CA ASP A 303 -23.42 -19.16 -4.87
C ASP A 303 -23.09 -20.65 -4.89
N ASP A 304 -22.93 -21.21 -6.09
CA ASP A 304 -22.69 -22.64 -6.33
C ASP A 304 -21.20 -23.00 -6.48
N GLY A 305 -20.30 -22.01 -6.44
CA GLY A 305 -18.87 -22.23 -6.55
C GLY A 305 -18.38 -22.64 -7.95
N GLU A 306 -19.15 -22.40 -9.01
CA GLU A 306 -18.78 -22.84 -10.36
C GLU A 306 -17.42 -22.26 -10.83
N LYS A 307 -16.47 -23.15 -11.15
CA LYS A 307 -15.20 -22.80 -11.82
C LYS A 307 -15.28 -23.02 -13.33
N LYS A 308 -14.95 -21.98 -14.09
CA LYS A 308 -14.87 -21.99 -15.55
C LYS A 308 -13.42 -21.79 -16.00
N PRO A 309 -13.00 -22.35 -17.16
CA PRO A 309 -11.71 -22.02 -17.75
C PRO A 309 -11.59 -20.51 -17.98
N LEU A 310 -10.45 -19.90 -17.60
CA LEU A 310 -10.23 -18.46 -17.81
C LEU A 310 -10.26 -18.07 -19.28
N ILE A 311 -9.64 -18.90 -20.13
CA ILE A 311 -9.70 -18.77 -21.59
C ILE A 311 -10.69 -19.82 -22.10
N PRO A 312 -11.77 -19.43 -22.80
CA PRO A 312 -12.71 -20.38 -23.38
C PRO A 312 -12.02 -21.39 -24.27
N GLU A 313 -12.40 -22.67 -24.20
CA GLU A 313 -11.81 -23.75 -25.00
C GLU A 313 -11.92 -23.53 -26.52
N SER A 314 -12.88 -22.70 -26.94
CA SER A 314 -13.05 -22.27 -28.32
C SER A 314 -11.99 -21.29 -28.81
N THR A 315 -11.19 -20.70 -27.91
CA THR A 315 -10.14 -19.73 -28.24
C THR A 315 -8.93 -20.45 -28.82
N VAL A 316 -8.57 -20.12 -30.07
CA VAL A 316 -7.40 -20.70 -30.74
C VAL A 316 -6.13 -19.93 -30.37
N LEU A 317 -5.28 -20.54 -29.55
CA LEU A 317 -3.93 -20.05 -29.24
C LEU A 317 -2.92 -20.61 -30.25
N ASN A 318 -2.60 -19.82 -31.28
CA ASN A 318 -1.71 -20.25 -32.36
C ASN A 318 -0.28 -20.56 -31.89
N GLY A 319 0.17 -19.85 -30.85
CA GLY A 319 1.51 -19.93 -30.31
C GLY A 319 2.61 -19.49 -31.28
N SER A 320 3.81 -19.30 -30.74
CA SER A 320 5.00 -19.02 -31.52
C SER A 320 6.22 -19.59 -30.81
N LYS A 321 7.08 -20.30 -31.55
CA LYS A 321 8.27 -20.93 -30.98
C LYS A 321 9.35 -19.92 -30.65
N VAL A 322 10.17 -20.19 -29.63
CA VAL A 322 11.40 -19.44 -29.39
C VAL A 322 12.35 -19.68 -30.56
N ALA A 323 12.58 -18.64 -31.36
CA ALA A 323 13.44 -18.68 -32.54
C ALA A 323 14.92 -18.56 -32.18
N SER A 324 15.24 -17.81 -31.12
CA SER A 324 16.60 -17.68 -30.61
C SER A 324 16.65 -17.41 -29.11
N GLU A 325 17.76 -17.78 -28.50
CA GLU A 325 18.08 -17.55 -27.09
C GLU A 325 19.45 -16.86 -27.00
N SER A 326 19.56 -15.84 -26.15
CA SER A 326 20.81 -15.12 -25.90
C SER A 326 20.90 -14.67 -24.43
N THR A 327 22.02 -14.04 -24.06
CA THR A 327 22.21 -13.47 -22.72
C THR A 327 22.62 -12.01 -22.85
N ASP A 328 22.00 -11.12 -22.07
CA ASP A 328 22.34 -9.70 -22.06
C ASP A 328 23.53 -9.39 -21.14
N ALA A 329 23.92 -8.11 -21.08
CA ALA A 329 25.04 -7.64 -20.26
C ALA A 329 24.80 -7.79 -18.74
N MET A 330 23.55 -7.86 -18.30
CA MET A 330 23.16 -8.04 -16.91
C MET A 330 23.03 -9.53 -16.53
N GLY A 331 23.25 -10.45 -17.48
CA GLY A 331 23.17 -11.89 -17.27
C GLY A 331 21.74 -12.44 -17.33
N ASN A 332 20.80 -11.74 -17.96
CA ASN A 332 19.43 -12.22 -18.17
C ASN A 332 19.35 -13.11 -19.41
N THR A 333 18.52 -14.15 -19.36
CA THR A 333 18.21 -14.96 -20.54
C THR A 333 17.18 -14.24 -21.39
N ILE A 334 17.45 -14.08 -22.69
CA ILE A 334 16.55 -13.43 -23.65
C ILE A 334 16.03 -14.46 -24.64
N TRP A 335 14.72 -14.68 -24.63
CA TRP A 335 14.02 -15.43 -25.68
C TRP A 335 13.44 -14.47 -26.69
N THR A 336 13.77 -14.69 -27.97
CA THR A 336 13.06 -14.03 -29.08
C THR A 336 12.16 -15.04 -29.76
N LEU A 337 10.85 -14.81 -29.69
CA LEU A 337 9.84 -15.64 -30.34
C LEU A 337 9.84 -15.43 -31.86
N ALA A 338 9.36 -16.41 -32.61
CA ALA A 338 9.28 -16.32 -34.07
C ALA A 338 8.29 -15.22 -34.54
N ASN A 339 7.35 -14.81 -33.69
CA ASN A 339 6.48 -13.64 -33.91
C ASN A 339 7.19 -12.29 -33.61
N GLY A 340 8.41 -12.31 -33.08
CA GLY A 340 9.25 -11.12 -32.85
C GLY A 340 9.27 -10.62 -31.40
N ILE A 341 8.38 -11.12 -30.54
CA ILE A 341 8.32 -10.71 -29.13
C ILE A 341 9.57 -11.13 -28.38
N LYS A 342 10.07 -10.24 -27.52
CA LYS A 342 11.22 -10.49 -26.63
C LYS A 342 10.75 -10.72 -25.21
N VAL A 343 11.26 -11.79 -24.61
CA VAL A 343 11.03 -12.17 -23.22
C VAL A 343 12.37 -12.23 -22.49
N VAL A 344 12.52 -11.41 -21.46
CA VAL A 344 13.68 -11.24 -20.60
C VAL A 344 13.43 -12.01 -19.30
N ILE A 345 14.35 -12.91 -18.93
CA ILE A 345 14.16 -13.81 -17.79
C ILE A 345 15.39 -13.78 -16.89
N ARG A 346 15.14 -13.52 -15.61
CA ARG A 346 16.11 -13.66 -14.51
C ARG A 346 15.61 -14.73 -13.54
N SER A 347 16.16 -15.93 -13.64
CA SER A 347 15.90 -16.98 -12.63
C SER A 347 16.71 -16.69 -11.36
N THR A 348 16.06 -16.79 -10.20
CA THR A 348 16.63 -16.56 -8.88
C THR A 348 16.11 -17.60 -7.89
N ASP A 349 16.81 -17.79 -6.78
CA ASP A 349 16.42 -18.67 -5.67
C ASP A 349 16.13 -17.89 -4.37
N PHE A 350 15.92 -16.56 -4.46
CA PHE A 350 15.75 -15.69 -3.29
C PHE A 350 14.46 -15.93 -2.51
N ARG A 351 13.42 -16.38 -3.21
CA ARG A 351 12.11 -16.74 -2.65
C ARG A 351 11.57 -17.92 -3.42
N ALA A 352 11.27 -19.00 -2.71
CA ALA A 352 10.79 -20.25 -3.31
C ALA A 352 9.47 -20.08 -4.07
N ASP A 353 8.59 -19.20 -3.60
CA ASP A 353 7.22 -19.08 -4.07
C ASP A 353 6.90 -17.67 -4.61
N GLU A 354 7.83 -17.10 -5.37
CA GLU A 354 7.67 -15.78 -5.98
C GLU A 354 8.28 -15.73 -7.40
N VAL A 355 7.47 -15.23 -8.33
CA VAL A 355 7.84 -14.72 -9.63
C VAL A 355 7.15 -13.38 -9.81
N ARG A 356 7.92 -12.36 -10.17
CA ARG A 356 7.44 -11.03 -10.54
C ARG A 356 7.61 -10.85 -12.04
N GLY A 357 6.65 -10.18 -12.65
CA GLY A 357 6.70 -9.83 -14.06
C GLY A 357 6.39 -8.37 -14.29
N SER A 358 6.96 -7.83 -15.35
CA SER A 358 6.66 -6.51 -15.87
C SER A 358 6.61 -6.57 -17.38
N ILE A 359 5.58 -5.97 -17.95
CA ILE A 359 5.40 -5.81 -19.37
C ILE A 359 5.41 -4.31 -19.59
N MET A 360 6.30 -3.80 -20.44
CA MET A 360 6.43 -2.36 -20.59
C MET A 360 6.84 -1.91 -21.97
N SER A 361 6.30 -0.74 -22.36
CA SER A 361 6.71 0.00 -23.54
C SER A 361 6.77 1.49 -23.19
N LEU A 362 7.52 2.24 -24.02
CA LEU A 362 7.51 3.69 -23.99
C LEU A 362 6.18 4.22 -24.54
N GLY A 363 5.72 5.34 -24.01
CA GLY A 363 4.42 5.91 -24.36
C GLY A 363 3.79 6.55 -23.15
N GLY A 364 2.81 5.87 -22.55
CA GLY A 364 2.10 6.36 -21.38
C GLY A 364 1.25 7.59 -21.66
N ARG A 365 0.93 8.37 -20.62
CA ARG A 365 0.08 9.56 -20.75
C ARG A 365 0.63 10.61 -21.72
N SER A 366 1.94 10.61 -21.98
CA SER A 366 2.56 11.55 -22.93
C SER A 366 2.03 11.45 -24.35
N VAL A 367 1.54 10.28 -24.78
CA VAL A 367 0.99 10.08 -26.14
C VAL A 367 -0.51 10.39 -26.23
N LEU A 368 -1.16 10.65 -25.11
CA LEU A 368 -2.57 10.98 -25.04
C LEU A 368 -2.81 12.47 -25.35
N ALA A 369 -3.99 12.78 -25.85
CA ALA A 369 -4.43 14.17 -26.00
C ALA A 369 -4.69 14.80 -24.62
N ASP A 370 -4.70 16.13 -24.55
CA ASP A 370 -4.89 16.86 -23.28
C ASP A 370 -6.23 16.50 -22.61
N ASP A 371 -7.29 16.29 -23.40
CA ASP A 371 -8.61 15.89 -22.92
C ASP A 371 -8.71 14.39 -22.53
N GLU A 372 -7.68 13.60 -22.81
CA GLU A 372 -7.56 12.19 -22.41
C GLU A 372 -6.66 12.00 -21.18
N MET A 373 -6.06 13.06 -20.64
CA MET A 373 -5.09 12.95 -19.54
C MET A 373 -5.71 12.41 -18.25
N THR A 374 -6.94 12.81 -17.93
CA THR A 374 -7.67 12.34 -16.76
C THR A 374 -7.96 10.85 -16.87
N VAL A 375 -8.50 10.41 -18.00
CA VAL A 375 -8.76 8.97 -18.22
C VAL A 375 -7.47 8.16 -18.22
N GLY A 376 -6.38 8.70 -18.78
CA GLY A 376 -5.06 8.08 -18.75
C GLY A 376 -4.50 7.91 -17.34
N SER A 377 -4.80 8.86 -16.44
CA SER A 377 -4.36 8.80 -15.04
C SER A 377 -5.20 7.82 -14.21
N MET A 378 -6.46 7.61 -14.58
CA MET A 378 -7.37 6.64 -13.95
C MET A 378 -7.38 5.28 -14.65
N TYR A 379 -6.60 5.12 -15.72
CA TYR A 379 -6.74 4.03 -16.66
C TYR A 379 -6.62 2.66 -15.99
N SER A 380 -5.64 2.48 -15.11
CA SER A 380 -5.40 1.22 -14.41
C SER A 380 -6.63 0.74 -13.64
N ALA A 381 -7.23 1.62 -12.83
CA ALA A 381 -8.40 1.30 -12.04
C ALA A 381 -9.65 1.10 -12.91
N LEU A 382 -9.84 1.96 -13.92
CA LEU A 382 -10.90 1.80 -14.91
C LEU A 382 -10.79 0.44 -15.60
N ALA A 383 -9.61 0.06 -16.07
CA ALA A 383 -9.44 -1.21 -16.79
C ALA A 383 -9.68 -2.43 -15.90
N THR A 384 -9.22 -2.41 -14.65
CA THR A 384 -9.46 -3.49 -13.68
C THR A 384 -10.96 -3.75 -13.45
N LEU A 385 -11.76 -2.69 -13.29
CA LEU A 385 -13.17 -2.82 -12.94
C LEU A 385 -14.08 -3.24 -14.11
N GLN A 386 -13.55 -3.24 -15.33
CA GLN A 386 -14.31 -3.59 -16.53
C GLN A 386 -14.44 -5.11 -16.72
N GLY A 387 -13.82 -5.92 -15.86
CA GLY A 387 -13.78 -7.37 -16.01
C GLY A 387 -12.68 -7.83 -16.96
N VAL A 388 -12.54 -9.15 -17.11
CA VAL A 388 -11.49 -9.80 -17.91
C VAL A 388 -12.09 -10.94 -18.70
N GLY A 389 -11.95 -10.92 -20.03
CA GLY A 389 -12.57 -11.92 -20.90
C GLY A 389 -14.10 -11.86 -20.82
N GLU A 390 -14.73 -12.99 -20.49
CA GLU A 390 -16.18 -13.11 -20.30
C GLU A 390 -16.64 -12.87 -18.85
N PHE A 391 -15.70 -12.65 -17.94
CA PHE A 391 -15.97 -12.53 -16.51
C PHE A 391 -16.13 -11.06 -16.11
N SER A 392 -17.13 -10.78 -15.28
CA SER A 392 -17.16 -9.56 -14.48
C SER A 392 -15.93 -9.48 -13.57
N TYR A 393 -15.63 -8.31 -13.00
CA TYR A 393 -14.48 -8.19 -12.08
C TYR A 393 -14.60 -9.15 -10.89
N THR A 394 -15.77 -9.23 -10.26
CA THR A 394 -15.99 -10.09 -9.09
C THR A 394 -15.96 -11.57 -9.45
N ASP A 395 -16.58 -11.97 -10.56
CA ASP A 395 -16.51 -13.35 -11.03
C ASP A 395 -15.09 -13.75 -11.39
N PHE A 396 -14.32 -12.86 -12.03
CA PHE A 396 -12.93 -13.10 -12.37
C PHE A 396 -12.08 -13.36 -11.10
N MET A 397 -12.26 -12.56 -10.05
CA MET A 397 -11.58 -12.79 -8.77
C MET A 397 -11.97 -14.13 -8.15
N LYS A 398 -13.24 -14.54 -8.25
CA LYS A 398 -13.71 -15.87 -7.81
C LYS A 398 -13.06 -17.01 -8.62
N GLN A 399 -12.87 -16.83 -9.93
CA GLN A 399 -12.18 -17.82 -10.78
C GLN A 399 -10.70 -18.00 -10.38
N LEU A 400 -10.07 -16.93 -9.90
CA LEU A 400 -8.68 -16.96 -9.41
C LEU A 400 -8.53 -17.55 -8.01
N ALA A 401 -9.61 -18.02 -7.36
CA ALA A 401 -9.52 -18.58 -6.02
C ALA A 401 -8.49 -19.72 -5.92
N GLY A 402 -7.56 -19.60 -4.97
CA GLY A 402 -6.42 -20.48 -4.73
C GLY A 402 -5.15 -20.08 -5.47
N SER A 403 -5.24 -19.19 -6.45
CA SER A 403 -4.09 -18.70 -7.19
C SER A 403 -3.45 -17.51 -6.49
N THR A 404 -2.14 -17.38 -6.64
CA THR A 404 -1.35 -16.24 -6.15
C THR A 404 -1.16 -15.15 -7.21
N VAL A 405 -1.90 -15.25 -8.32
CA VAL A 405 -1.77 -14.35 -9.47
C VAL A 405 -2.23 -12.95 -9.12
N GLY A 406 -1.34 -11.98 -9.31
CA GLY A 406 -1.65 -10.56 -9.38
C GLY A 406 -1.38 -10.05 -10.79
N ALA A 407 -2.30 -9.26 -11.34
CA ALA A 407 -2.14 -8.60 -12.63
C ALA A 407 -2.82 -7.24 -12.64
N SER A 408 -2.13 -6.22 -13.13
CA SER A 408 -2.69 -4.87 -13.27
C SER A 408 -2.06 -4.15 -14.46
N LEU A 409 -2.89 -3.53 -15.31
CA LEU A 409 -2.41 -2.65 -16.38
C LEU A 409 -1.89 -1.35 -15.76
N THR A 410 -0.76 -0.85 -16.23
CA THR A 410 -0.09 0.35 -15.68
C THR A 410 0.05 1.43 -16.76
N VAL A 411 -0.32 2.67 -16.44
CA VAL A 411 -0.08 3.83 -17.30
C VAL A 411 0.65 4.91 -16.52
N ASN A 412 1.94 5.08 -16.82
CA ASN A 412 2.79 6.13 -16.27
C ASN A 412 2.83 7.34 -17.22
N THR A 413 3.60 8.37 -16.87
CA THR A 413 3.77 9.55 -17.74
C THR A 413 4.40 9.19 -19.09
N PHE A 414 5.48 8.41 -19.11
CA PHE A 414 6.26 8.10 -20.33
C PHE A 414 6.33 6.62 -20.69
N SER A 415 5.57 5.78 -19.97
CA SER A 415 5.50 4.34 -20.22
C SER A 415 4.12 3.81 -19.89
N ASN A 416 3.78 2.67 -20.49
CA ASN A 416 2.59 1.91 -20.15
C ASN A 416 2.91 0.41 -20.26
N GLY A 417 2.05 -0.41 -19.68
CA GLY A 417 2.44 -1.79 -19.42
C GLY A 417 1.49 -2.57 -18.53
N MET A 418 2.03 -3.59 -17.88
CA MET A 418 1.33 -4.45 -16.92
C MET A 418 2.32 -4.94 -15.86
N SER A 419 1.93 -4.87 -14.59
CA SER A 419 2.62 -5.54 -13.49
C SER A 419 2.01 -6.93 -13.27
N LEU A 420 2.86 -7.92 -13.02
CA LEU A 420 2.48 -9.32 -12.80
C LEU A 420 3.16 -9.89 -11.56
N SER A 421 2.49 -10.80 -10.86
CA SER A 421 3.08 -11.61 -9.80
C SER A 421 2.41 -12.97 -9.74
N ALA A 422 3.15 -14.01 -9.39
CA ALA A 422 2.63 -15.35 -9.12
C ALA A 422 3.65 -16.21 -8.36
N ALA A 423 3.18 -17.27 -7.72
CA ALA A 423 3.97 -18.43 -7.37
C ALA A 423 4.38 -19.20 -8.64
N PRO A 424 5.48 -19.96 -8.63
CA PRO A 424 5.89 -20.78 -9.78
C PRO A 424 4.81 -21.76 -10.26
N ARG A 425 3.99 -22.29 -9.34
CA ARG A 425 2.86 -23.18 -9.63
C ARG A 425 1.74 -22.51 -10.45
N ASP A 426 1.63 -21.19 -10.37
CA ASP A 426 0.56 -20.40 -10.96
C ASP A 426 1.00 -19.67 -12.25
N LEU A 427 2.19 -19.96 -12.78
CA LEU A 427 2.72 -19.28 -13.97
C LEU A 427 1.84 -19.45 -15.21
N GLU A 428 1.18 -20.60 -15.39
CA GLU A 428 0.23 -20.78 -16.50
C GLU A 428 -0.99 -19.86 -16.31
N THR A 429 -1.57 -19.80 -15.12
CA THR A 429 -2.68 -18.89 -14.79
C THR A 429 -2.28 -17.43 -14.99
N MET A 430 -1.09 -17.03 -14.53
CA MET A 430 -0.56 -15.67 -14.73
C MET A 430 -0.51 -15.29 -16.21
N LEU A 431 -0.01 -16.20 -17.06
CA LEU A 431 0.09 -15.96 -18.50
C LEU A 431 -1.28 -15.99 -19.20
N GLN A 432 -2.25 -16.76 -18.70
CA GLN A 432 -3.63 -16.70 -19.17
C GLN A 432 -4.27 -15.34 -18.87
N VAL A 433 -4.14 -14.86 -17.62
CA VAL A 433 -4.64 -13.54 -17.20
C VAL A 433 -4.02 -12.43 -18.04
N MET A 434 -2.68 -12.44 -18.17
CA MET A 434 -1.95 -11.49 -19.02
C MET A 434 -2.47 -11.52 -20.46
N TYR A 435 -2.63 -12.72 -21.05
CA TYR A 435 -3.15 -12.86 -22.41
C TYR A 435 -4.54 -12.24 -22.54
N LEU A 436 -5.46 -12.55 -21.62
CA LEU A 436 -6.82 -12.00 -21.64
C LEU A 436 -6.83 -10.48 -21.51
N MET A 437 -6.10 -9.91 -20.54
CA MET A 437 -6.07 -8.46 -20.32
C MET A 437 -5.43 -7.69 -21.49
N LEU A 438 -4.56 -8.32 -22.29
CA LEU A 438 -3.96 -7.72 -23.49
C LEU A 438 -4.78 -7.94 -24.77
N THR A 439 -5.71 -8.90 -24.79
CA THR A 439 -6.46 -9.28 -26.01
C THR A 439 -7.96 -9.05 -25.91
N THR A 440 -8.48 -8.81 -24.71
CA THR A 440 -9.90 -8.61 -24.44
C THR A 440 -10.08 -7.37 -23.56
N GLN A 441 -11.12 -6.58 -23.85
CA GLN A 441 -11.60 -5.51 -22.98
C GLN A 441 -13.12 -5.38 -23.14
N PRO A 442 -13.93 -5.67 -22.10
CA PRO A 442 -15.39 -5.72 -22.23
C PRO A 442 -16.08 -4.38 -22.50
N TYR A 443 -15.52 -3.26 -22.01
CA TYR A 443 -16.10 -1.91 -22.11
C TYR A 443 -17.54 -1.78 -21.56
N ASP A 444 -17.76 -2.23 -20.33
CA ASP A 444 -19.04 -2.11 -19.63
C ASP A 444 -19.33 -0.65 -19.22
N GLU A 445 -20.38 -0.07 -19.82
CA GLU A 445 -20.81 1.32 -19.57
C GLU A 445 -21.41 1.51 -18.17
N GLY A 446 -22.10 0.50 -17.63
CA GLY A 446 -22.67 0.55 -16.29
C GLY A 446 -21.55 0.64 -15.25
N MET A 447 -20.55 -0.24 -15.36
CA MET A 447 -19.38 -0.25 -14.48
C MET A 447 -18.54 1.02 -14.63
N PHE A 448 -18.39 1.54 -15.86
CA PHE A 448 -17.69 2.80 -16.09
C PHE A 448 -18.37 3.96 -15.35
N ASN A 449 -19.69 4.08 -15.50
CA ASN A 449 -20.46 5.16 -14.87
C ASN A 449 -20.53 5.01 -13.34
N MET A 450 -20.63 3.78 -12.84
CA MET A 450 -20.56 3.48 -11.41
C MET A 450 -19.22 3.95 -10.82
N TYR A 451 -18.09 3.51 -11.39
CA TYR A 451 -16.77 3.91 -10.91
C TYR A 451 -16.52 5.42 -11.05
N LYS A 452 -16.95 6.03 -12.16
CA LYS A 452 -16.89 7.48 -12.34
C LYS A 452 -17.65 8.22 -11.23
N THR A 453 -18.83 7.74 -10.85
CA THR A 453 -19.64 8.33 -9.78
C THR A 453 -18.93 8.21 -8.43
N GLN A 454 -18.38 7.03 -8.12
CA GLN A 454 -17.61 6.80 -6.90
C GLN A 454 -16.40 7.73 -6.80
N MET A 455 -15.64 7.87 -7.90
CA MET A 455 -14.48 8.76 -7.96
C MET A 455 -14.87 10.24 -7.88
N LEU A 456 -16.02 10.63 -8.47
CA LEU A 456 -16.52 11.99 -8.36
C LEU A 456 -16.77 12.38 -6.90
N GLU A 457 -17.40 11.50 -6.13
CA GLU A 457 -17.65 11.72 -4.70
C GLU A 457 -16.33 11.73 -3.90
N GLN A 458 -15.43 10.79 -4.18
CA GLN A 458 -14.12 10.76 -3.53
C GLN A 458 -13.32 12.05 -3.80
N TYR A 459 -13.31 12.56 -5.03
CA TYR A 459 -12.57 13.78 -5.37
C TYR A 459 -13.19 15.05 -4.79
N ARG A 460 -14.52 15.10 -4.61
CA ARG A 460 -15.16 16.18 -3.84
C ARG A 460 -14.66 16.22 -2.39
N ASN A 461 -14.45 15.05 -1.80
CA ASN A 461 -13.92 14.92 -0.44
C ASN A 461 -12.45 15.33 -0.40
N ILE A 462 -11.64 14.86 -1.35
CA ILE A 462 -10.21 15.24 -1.48
C ILE A 462 -10.08 16.75 -1.64
N GLU A 463 -10.90 17.38 -2.49
CA GLU A 463 -10.87 18.82 -2.73
C GLU A 463 -11.19 19.66 -1.49
N SER A 464 -11.94 19.11 -0.53
CA SER A 464 -12.25 19.80 0.72
C SER A 464 -11.09 19.80 1.72
N ASP A 465 -10.08 18.95 1.54
CA ASP A 465 -8.94 18.82 2.43
C ASP A 465 -7.89 19.93 2.16
N PRO A 466 -7.36 20.62 3.20
CA PRO A 466 -6.32 21.64 3.03
C PRO A 466 -5.08 21.17 2.24
N SER A 467 -4.72 19.90 2.33
CA SER A 467 -3.59 19.30 1.60
C SER A 467 -3.80 19.27 0.07
N PHE A 468 -5.04 19.32 -0.40
CA PHE A 468 -5.33 19.44 -1.83
C PHE A 468 -4.88 20.79 -2.39
N GLU A 469 -5.17 21.88 -1.66
CA GLU A 469 -4.71 23.22 -2.06
C GLU A 469 -3.18 23.28 -2.03
N LEU A 470 -2.52 22.68 -1.03
CA LEU A 470 -1.06 22.54 -1.04
C LEU A 470 -0.55 21.81 -2.30
N SER A 471 -1.15 20.66 -2.64
CA SER A 471 -0.77 19.87 -3.82
C SER A 471 -0.95 20.64 -5.13
N LYS A 472 -2.00 21.47 -5.20
CA LYS A 472 -2.26 22.37 -6.32
C LYS A 472 -1.21 23.49 -6.39
N GLN A 473 -0.88 24.12 -5.27
CA GLN A 473 0.14 25.17 -5.20
C GLN A 473 1.54 24.63 -5.53
N ILE A 474 1.88 23.41 -5.08
CA ILE A 474 3.13 22.72 -5.47
C ILE A 474 3.18 22.57 -6.99
N SER A 475 2.15 21.96 -7.60
CA SER A 475 2.10 21.77 -9.05
C SER A 475 2.14 23.09 -9.82
N ALA A 476 1.37 24.09 -9.39
CA ALA A 476 1.35 25.43 -9.98
C ALA A 476 2.73 26.09 -9.95
N THR A 477 3.43 26.00 -8.82
CA THR A 477 4.75 26.59 -8.62
C THR A 477 5.82 25.87 -9.44
N MET A 478 5.76 24.54 -9.48
CA MET A 478 6.71 23.72 -10.23
C MET A 478 6.51 23.81 -11.74
N TYR A 479 5.28 23.81 -12.23
CA TYR A 479 4.99 23.63 -13.67
C TYR A 479 4.23 24.79 -14.31
N GLY A 480 4.00 25.89 -13.59
CA GLY A 480 3.35 27.08 -14.14
C GLY A 480 1.88 26.87 -14.53
N ASN A 481 1.13 26.10 -13.73
CA ASN A 481 -0.26 25.69 -14.02
C ASN A 481 -0.42 24.90 -15.33
N ASN A 482 0.57 24.11 -15.71
CA ASN A 482 0.43 23.23 -16.87
C ASN A 482 -0.70 22.21 -16.64
N PRO A 483 -1.70 22.11 -17.54
CA PRO A 483 -2.86 21.23 -17.34
C PRO A 483 -2.47 19.75 -17.23
N ARG A 484 -1.39 19.31 -17.88
CA ARG A 484 -0.90 17.92 -17.82
C ARG A 484 -0.17 17.59 -16.51
N ARG A 485 -0.03 18.55 -15.60
CA ARG A 485 0.52 18.39 -14.25
C ARG A 485 -0.44 18.86 -13.15
N ALA A 486 -1.60 19.40 -13.52
CA ALA A 486 -2.59 19.88 -12.56
C ALA A 486 -3.08 18.74 -11.67
N GLN A 487 -3.49 19.09 -10.45
CA GLN A 487 -4.22 18.16 -9.60
C GLN A 487 -5.59 17.90 -10.22
N MET A 488 -5.99 16.64 -10.25
CA MET A 488 -7.28 16.22 -10.77
C MET A 488 -8.38 16.70 -9.84
N THR A 489 -9.48 17.17 -10.44
CA THR A 489 -10.66 17.67 -9.74
C THR A 489 -11.87 16.78 -10.02
N ALA A 490 -12.90 16.88 -9.18
CA ALA A 490 -14.22 16.33 -9.40
C ALA A 490 -14.77 16.72 -10.78
N ALA A 491 -14.53 17.96 -11.24
CA ALA A 491 -14.93 18.39 -12.58
C ALA A 491 -14.19 17.63 -13.70
N ASP A 492 -12.90 17.32 -13.50
CA ASP A 492 -12.14 16.50 -14.45
C ASP A 492 -12.69 15.07 -14.50
N ILE A 493 -13.04 14.49 -13.34
CA ILE A 493 -13.71 13.19 -13.26
C ILE A 493 -15.06 13.24 -13.99
N GLU A 494 -15.87 14.28 -13.75
CA GLU A 494 -17.17 14.43 -14.39
C GLU A 494 -17.06 14.53 -15.93
N ALA A 495 -15.95 15.05 -16.44
CA ALA A 495 -15.72 15.21 -17.87
C ALA A 495 -15.30 13.91 -18.60
N ILE A 496 -14.82 12.87 -17.90
CA ILE A 496 -14.34 11.66 -18.59
C ILE A 496 -15.48 10.89 -19.26
N THR A 497 -15.17 10.24 -20.39
CA THR A 497 -16.12 9.46 -21.19
C THR A 497 -15.59 8.06 -21.50
N LEU A 498 -16.50 7.11 -21.71
CA LEU A 498 -16.15 5.74 -22.10
C LEU A 498 -15.39 5.71 -23.44
N ASP A 499 -15.67 6.64 -24.35
CA ASP A 499 -14.98 6.74 -25.63
C ASP A 499 -13.52 7.19 -25.48
N GLN A 500 -13.22 8.11 -24.55
CA GLN A 500 -11.85 8.46 -24.20
C GLN A 500 -11.12 7.25 -23.59
N PHE A 501 -11.78 6.44 -22.76
CA PHE A 501 -11.19 5.21 -22.22
C PHE A 501 -10.86 4.19 -23.32
N LYS A 502 -11.79 3.95 -24.26
CA LYS A 502 -11.57 3.11 -25.45
C LYS A 502 -10.43 3.64 -26.31
N SER A 503 -10.37 4.95 -26.52
CA SER A 503 -9.31 5.61 -27.28
C SER A 503 -7.95 5.43 -26.61
N ALA A 504 -7.87 5.62 -25.28
CA ALA A 504 -6.65 5.40 -24.50
C ALA A 504 -6.19 3.94 -24.57
N GLN A 505 -7.09 2.95 -24.43
CA GLN A 505 -6.74 1.53 -24.59
C GLN A 505 -6.12 1.30 -25.98
N LYS A 506 -6.78 1.79 -27.04
CA LYS A 506 -6.33 1.59 -28.41
C LYS A 506 -4.96 2.24 -28.66
N LYS A 507 -4.64 3.36 -28.03
CA LYS A 507 -3.34 4.04 -28.19
C LYS A 507 -2.22 3.36 -27.41
N LEU A 508 -2.53 2.80 -26.24
CA LEU A 508 -1.53 2.30 -25.30
C LEU A 508 -1.29 0.79 -25.42
N TYR A 509 -2.31 0.01 -25.79
CA TYR A 509 -2.27 -1.46 -25.74
C TYR A 509 -2.63 -2.16 -27.06
N SER A 510 -2.64 -1.45 -28.20
CA SER A 510 -2.96 -2.04 -29.51
C SER A 510 -1.94 -3.05 -30.02
N ASP A 511 -0.69 -2.92 -29.60
CA ASP A 511 0.45 -3.61 -30.23
C ASP A 511 1.28 -4.35 -29.17
N PRO A 512 0.85 -5.56 -28.75
CA PRO A 512 1.56 -6.32 -27.74
C PRO A 512 3.03 -6.64 -28.08
N ASP A 513 3.38 -6.68 -29.37
CA ASP A 513 4.76 -6.91 -29.82
C ASP A 513 5.71 -5.72 -29.66
N ASP A 514 5.19 -4.56 -29.26
CA ASP A 514 6.01 -3.42 -28.83
C ASP A 514 6.57 -3.59 -27.42
N PHE A 515 5.87 -4.34 -26.56
CA PHE A 515 6.26 -4.50 -25.16
C PHE A 515 7.53 -5.35 -25.00
N THR A 516 8.32 -5.00 -23.98
CA THR A 516 9.33 -5.89 -23.41
C THR A 516 8.71 -6.64 -22.23
N TYR A 517 8.77 -7.97 -22.26
CA TYR A 517 8.24 -8.84 -21.21
C TYR A 517 9.39 -9.27 -20.31
N ILE A 518 9.38 -8.88 -19.05
CA ILE A 518 10.44 -9.12 -18.08
C ILE A 518 9.87 -9.99 -16.97
N PHE A 519 10.56 -11.09 -16.63
CA PHE A 519 10.18 -11.98 -15.53
C PHE A 519 11.39 -12.26 -14.63
N VAL A 520 11.21 -12.11 -13.32
CA VAL A 520 12.24 -12.28 -12.30
C VAL A 520 11.69 -13.14 -11.15
N GLY A 521 12.38 -14.21 -10.79
CA GLY A 521 11.99 -15.05 -9.64
C GLY A 521 12.36 -16.52 -9.80
N ASN A 522 11.71 -17.39 -9.04
CA ASN A 522 11.92 -18.83 -9.11
C ASN A 522 11.30 -19.43 -10.38
N ILE A 523 12.04 -19.37 -11.48
CA ILE A 523 11.58 -19.79 -12.81
C ILE A 523 12.41 -20.96 -13.30
N ASP A 524 11.77 -22.13 -13.43
CA ASP A 524 12.30 -23.21 -14.25
C ASP A 524 12.04 -22.90 -15.73
N LYS A 525 13.12 -22.56 -16.43
CA LYS A 525 13.08 -22.21 -17.85
C LYS A 525 12.52 -23.34 -18.73
N ALA A 526 12.70 -24.61 -18.36
CA ALA A 526 12.25 -25.74 -19.17
C ALA A 526 10.72 -25.86 -19.19
N THR A 527 10.07 -25.61 -18.06
CA THR A 527 8.60 -25.63 -17.92
C THR A 527 7.97 -24.30 -18.32
N PHE A 528 8.67 -23.17 -18.13
CA PHE A 528 8.18 -21.85 -18.51
C PHE A 528 8.19 -21.60 -20.03
N LYS A 529 9.19 -22.12 -20.75
CA LYS A 529 9.33 -21.91 -22.21
C LYS A 529 8.09 -22.33 -23.01
N PRO A 530 7.51 -23.54 -22.83
CA PRO A 530 6.27 -23.91 -23.50
C PRO A 530 5.09 -22.98 -23.19
N LEU A 531 4.99 -22.46 -21.97
CA LEU A 531 3.92 -21.53 -21.58
C LEU A 531 4.10 -20.17 -22.28
N VAL A 532 5.32 -19.66 -22.33
CA VAL A 532 5.66 -18.44 -23.09
C VAL A 532 5.34 -18.62 -24.58
N GLU A 533 5.73 -19.74 -25.18
CA GLU A 533 5.42 -20.03 -26.58
C GLU A 533 3.91 -20.12 -26.84
N LYS A 534 3.13 -20.65 -25.88
CA LYS A 534 1.68 -20.80 -25.98
C LYS A 534 0.94 -19.46 -25.80
N TYR A 535 1.22 -18.71 -24.74
CA TYR A 535 0.45 -17.52 -24.37
C TYR A 535 1.01 -16.23 -24.97
N ILE A 536 2.29 -15.92 -24.71
CA ILE A 536 2.95 -14.74 -25.30
C ILE A 536 3.09 -14.92 -26.82
N GLY A 537 3.43 -16.13 -27.26
CA GLY A 537 3.52 -16.44 -28.68
C GLY A 537 2.19 -16.35 -29.46
N SER A 538 1.05 -16.34 -28.76
CA SER A 538 -0.27 -16.15 -29.37
C SER A 538 -0.73 -14.70 -29.43
N LEU A 539 0.01 -13.76 -28.83
CA LEU A 539 -0.36 -12.35 -28.86
C LEU A 539 -0.27 -11.80 -30.30
N PRO A 540 -1.20 -10.91 -30.69
CA PRO A 540 -1.18 -10.30 -32.01
C PRO A 540 0.08 -9.43 -32.17
N THR A 541 0.63 -9.43 -33.38
CA THR A 541 1.84 -8.65 -33.71
C THR A 541 1.56 -7.76 -34.91
N ASN A 542 1.70 -6.45 -34.72
CA ASN A 542 1.44 -5.46 -35.77
C ASN A 542 2.72 -4.72 -36.20
N LYS A 543 3.84 -4.95 -35.51
CA LYS A 543 5.18 -4.37 -35.78
C LYS A 543 5.23 -2.84 -35.70
N THR A 544 4.27 -2.24 -34.99
CA THR A 544 4.28 -0.83 -34.64
C THR A 544 4.99 -0.66 -33.32
N LYS A 545 5.82 0.38 -33.17
CA LYS A 545 6.46 0.70 -31.90
C LYS A 545 5.97 2.03 -31.38
N LEU A 546 5.55 2.07 -30.13
CA LEU A 546 5.20 3.29 -29.44
C LEU A 546 6.48 3.93 -28.88
N THR A 547 6.48 5.26 -28.85
CA THR A 547 7.50 6.05 -28.15
C THR A 547 6.79 7.12 -27.34
N PHE A 548 7.47 7.61 -26.31
CA PHE A 548 6.98 8.74 -25.53
C PHE A 548 7.07 10.06 -26.33
N VAL A 549 6.23 11.03 -25.96
CA VAL A 549 6.30 12.41 -26.46
C VAL A 549 6.92 13.30 -25.38
N ASP A 550 7.87 14.14 -25.76
CA ASP A 550 8.32 15.22 -24.89
C ASP A 550 7.28 16.34 -24.89
N GLU A 551 6.49 16.40 -23.82
CA GLU A 551 5.41 17.38 -23.63
C GLU A 551 5.92 18.82 -23.43
N GLY A 552 7.24 19.04 -23.39
CA GLY A 552 7.85 20.35 -23.14
C GLY A 552 7.64 20.89 -21.72
N VAL A 553 7.02 20.08 -20.84
CA VAL A 553 6.78 20.43 -19.44
C VAL A 553 8.07 20.24 -18.65
N ARG A 554 8.53 21.29 -17.96
CA ARG A 554 9.74 21.31 -17.14
C ARG A 554 9.45 21.94 -15.79
N ILE A 555 10.22 21.57 -14.78
CA ILE A 555 10.14 22.23 -13.49
C ILE A 555 10.70 23.65 -13.63
N ALA A 556 10.11 24.61 -12.95
CA ALA A 556 10.56 25.98 -12.93
C ALA A 556 12.02 26.07 -12.44
N THR A 557 12.87 26.68 -13.26
CA THR A 557 14.29 26.95 -12.99
C THR A 557 14.49 28.40 -12.53
N LYS A 558 13.57 28.93 -11.74
CA LYS A 558 13.68 30.25 -11.15
C LYS A 558 13.31 30.15 -9.69
N SER A 559 13.91 30.98 -8.86
CA SER A 559 13.49 31.06 -7.46
C SER A 559 12.08 31.65 -7.37
N VAL A 560 11.20 30.97 -6.63
CA VAL A 560 9.81 31.38 -6.37
C VAL A 560 9.55 31.28 -4.88
N ASP A 561 8.96 32.32 -4.29
CA ASP A 561 8.43 32.27 -2.93
C ASP A 561 6.90 32.33 -3.04
N ASN A 562 6.25 31.19 -2.81
CA ASN A 562 4.81 31.01 -2.79
C ASN A 562 4.36 30.73 -1.35
N ARG A 563 3.88 31.78 -0.69
CA ARG A 563 3.31 31.71 0.66
C ARG A 563 1.82 32.01 0.59
N PHE A 564 0.99 31.09 1.04
CA PHE A 564 -0.46 31.18 1.00
C PHE A 564 -1.06 30.65 2.30
N ALA A 565 -2.33 30.96 2.57
CA ALA A 565 -3.01 30.56 3.79
C ALA A 565 -4.29 29.77 3.48
N VAL A 566 -4.53 28.69 4.22
CA VAL A 566 -5.70 27.82 4.07
C VAL A 566 -6.42 27.68 5.42
N THR A 567 -7.74 27.64 5.40
CA THR A 567 -8.53 27.36 6.61
C THR A 567 -8.27 25.92 7.05
N MET A 568 -7.89 25.72 8.31
CA MET A 568 -7.67 24.40 8.91
C MET A 568 -8.09 24.45 10.37
N ALA A 569 -8.64 23.35 10.89
CA ALA A 569 -9.13 23.31 12.27
C ALA A 569 -8.01 23.15 13.30
N GLN A 570 -6.93 22.45 12.97
CA GLN A 570 -5.66 22.46 13.72
C GLN A 570 -4.63 23.37 13.04
N PRO A 571 -4.34 24.58 13.57
CA PRO A 571 -3.38 25.49 12.95
C PRO A 571 -1.96 24.92 12.90
N LYS A 572 -1.43 24.74 11.69
CA LYS A 572 -0.03 24.37 11.43
C LYS A 572 0.49 25.08 10.19
N THR A 573 1.82 25.22 10.09
CA THR A 573 2.47 25.69 8.87
C THR A 573 3.24 24.53 8.24
N THR A 574 2.97 24.26 6.96
CA THR A 574 3.71 23.27 6.16
C THR A 574 4.75 23.99 5.31
N ILE A 575 6.01 23.59 5.45
CA ILE A 575 7.15 24.08 4.67
C ILE A 575 7.48 23.05 3.61
N TYR A 576 7.44 23.44 2.33
CA TYR A 576 7.75 22.54 1.20
C TYR A 576 8.69 23.24 0.21
N TYR A 577 9.95 22.81 0.16
CA TYR A 577 10.97 23.38 -0.71
C TYR A 577 11.30 22.40 -1.82
N VAL A 578 11.43 22.90 -3.05
CA VAL A 578 11.94 22.14 -4.19
C VAL A 578 13.15 22.87 -4.76
N LEU A 579 14.32 22.24 -4.69
CA LEU A 579 15.54 22.73 -5.32
C LEU A 579 15.82 21.92 -6.57
N THR A 580 15.97 22.57 -7.71
CA THR A 580 16.03 21.87 -9.02
C THR A 580 17.22 22.26 -9.86
N GLY A 581 17.57 21.38 -10.78
CA GLY A 581 18.64 21.65 -11.74
C GLY A 581 18.80 20.56 -12.77
N ASN A 582 19.61 20.84 -13.78
CA ASN A 582 19.90 19.90 -14.84
C ASN A 582 21.05 18.98 -14.44
N LEU A 583 21.01 17.74 -14.94
CA LEU A 583 22.09 16.78 -14.81
C LEU A 583 22.72 16.51 -16.17
N ASP A 584 24.06 16.47 -16.19
CA ASP A 584 24.81 16.08 -17.39
C ASP A 584 24.56 14.60 -17.74
N LYS A 585 24.39 13.78 -16.70
CA LYS A 585 24.09 12.35 -16.77
C LYS A 585 23.35 11.92 -15.51
N ASN A 586 22.46 10.93 -15.65
CA ASN A 586 21.86 10.22 -14.53
C ASN A 586 22.39 8.79 -14.52
N ASP A 587 23.64 8.60 -14.08
CA ASP A 587 24.27 7.28 -13.96
C ASP A 587 24.37 6.83 -12.50
N LEU A 588 24.74 5.57 -12.27
CA LEU A 588 24.84 4.99 -10.92
C LEU A 588 25.69 5.83 -9.96
N LYS A 589 26.84 6.35 -10.43
CA LYS A 589 27.69 7.21 -9.59
C LYS A 589 26.97 8.49 -9.16
N THR A 590 26.25 9.13 -10.09
CA THR A 590 25.49 10.35 -9.80
C THR A 590 24.39 10.06 -8.78
N GLN A 591 23.63 8.98 -8.96
CA GLN A 591 22.58 8.58 -8.03
C GLN A 591 23.12 8.31 -6.63
N LEU A 592 24.24 7.58 -6.51
CA LEU A 592 24.85 7.29 -5.22
C LEU A 592 25.40 8.55 -4.54
N ALA A 593 25.92 9.51 -5.29
CA ALA A 593 26.35 10.79 -4.74
C ALA A 593 25.16 11.59 -4.17
N PHE A 594 24.03 11.63 -4.88
CA PHE A 594 22.80 12.28 -4.39
C PHE A 594 22.22 11.55 -3.18
N SER A 595 22.16 10.22 -3.20
CA SER A 595 21.70 9.43 -2.04
C SER A 595 22.58 9.63 -0.80
N ALA A 596 23.91 9.73 -0.99
CA ALA A 596 24.81 10.04 0.10
C ALA A 596 24.61 11.47 0.63
N PHE A 597 24.40 12.44 -0.26
CA PHE A 597 24.06 13.81 0.12
C PHE A 597 22.74 13.90 0.91
N ASP A 598 21.69 13.20 0.48
CA ASP A 598 20.41 13.17 1.18
C ASP A 598 20.55 12.60 2.59
N GLN A 599 21.35 11.54 2.77
CA GLN A 599 21.63 10.97 4.09
C GLN A 599 22.41 11.92 5.01
N VAL A 600 23.32 12.74 4.47
CA VAL A 600 24.00 13.80 5.24
C VAL A 600 22.98 14.84 5.69
N LEU A 601 22.12 15.30 4.79
CA LEU A 601 21.08 16.29 5.13
C LEU A 601 20.14 15.77 6.22
N ASP A 602 19.68 14.52 6.12
CA ASP A 602 18.79 13.91 7.10
C ASP A 602 19.42 13.88 8.51
N MET A 603 20.68 13.44 8.61
CA MET A 603 21.42 13.45 9.88
C MET A 603 21.54 14.87 10.45
N ARG A 604 21.82 15.87 9.62
CA ARG A 604 22.07 17.24 10.07
C ARG A 604 20.80 18.02 10.40
N TYR A 605 19.72 17.83 9.65
CA TYR A 605 18.42 18.42 10.00
C TYR A 605 17.79 17.75 11.23
N THR A 606 17.95 16.44 11.39
CA THR A 606 17.52 15.76 12.63
C THR A 606 18.18 16.41 13.84
N LYS A 607 19.49 16.65 13.80
CA LYS A 607 20.18 17.32 14.89
C LYS A 607 19.78 18.79 15.04
N SER A 608 19.97 19.59 13.99
CA SER A 608 19.87 21.06 14.08
C SER A 608 18.44 21.57 14.20
N ILE A 609 17.46 20.92 13.56
CA ILE A 609 16.08 21.40 13.51
C ILE A 609 15.19 20.60 14.48
N ARG A 610 15.26 19.27 14.49
CA ARG A 610 14.41 18.46 15.37
C ARG A 610 14.92 18.45 16.81
N GLU A 611 16.18 18.09 17.05
CA GLU A 611 16.73 17.94 18.42
C GLU A 611 17.04 19.27 19.09
N GLU A 612 17.70 20.20 18.39
CA GLU A 612 18.14 21.48 18.98
C GLU A 612 17.04 22.54 19.07
N LYS A 613 16.14 22.62 18.08
CA LYS A 613 15.04 23.61 18.08
C LYS A 613 13.71 23.08 18.60
N GLY A 614 13.40 21.80 18.38
CA GLY A 614 12.21 21.16 18.94
C GLY A 614 10.88 21.62 18.35
N GLY A 615 10.86 22.26 17.17
CA GLY A 615 9.64 22.81 16.55
C GLY A 615 8.99 21.94 15.48
N THR A 616 9.57 20.78 15.17
CA THR A 616 9.04 19.84 14.18
C THR A 616 9.37 18.41 14.60
N TYR A 617 8.56 17.45 14.18
CA TYR A 617 8.81 16.03 14.38
C TYR A 617 9.96 15.48 13.52
N GLY A 618 10.36 16.20 12.47
CA GLY A 618 11.45 15.83 11.58
C GLY A 618 11.36 16.53 10.24
N VAL A 619 12.50 16.65 9.55
CA VAL A 619 12.58 17.21 8.21
C VAL A 619 12.82 16.08 7.22
N SER A 620 11.89 15.87 6.31
CA SER A 620 12.05 14.90 5.23
C SER A 620 12.78 15.55 4.07
N SER A 621 13.93 15.01 3.67
CA SER A 621 14.67 15.45 2.48
C SER A 621 14.95 14.28 1.54
N GLN A 622 14.57 14.41 0.27
CA GLN A 622 14.81 13.38 -0.74
C GLN A 622 15.06 14.00 -2.10
N SER A 623 16.11 13.54 -2.78
CA SER A 623 16.38 13.86 -4.17
C SER A 623 15.72 12.87 -5.11
N GLN A 624 15.05 13.39 -6.13
CA GLN A 624 14.52 12.62 -7.25
C GLN A 624 15.31 12.94 -8.51
N LEU A 625 15.86 11.92 -9.16
CA LEU A 625 16.58 12.05 -10.43
C LEU A 625 15.71 11.49 -11.55
N THR A 626 15.58 12.24 -12.64
CA THR A 626 14.72 11.88 -13.76
C THR A 626 15.54 11.48 -14.97
N TYR A 627 15.13 10.42 -15.68
CA TYR A 627 15.76 9.96 -16.92
C TYR A 627 15.20 10.61 -18.18
N LYS A 628 13.88 10.72 -18.27
CA LYS A 628 13.13 11.18 -19.45
C LYS A 628 12.12 12.26 -19.04
N PRO A 629 11.83 13.24 -19.91
CA PRO A 629 12.39 13.41 -21.25
C PRO A 629 13.80 14.01 -21.24
N THR A 630 14.20 14.62 -20.11
CA THR A 630 15.51 15.23 -19.89
C THR A 630 16.05 14.86 -18.52
N THR A 631 17.38 14.75 -18.40
CA THR A 631 18.06 14.46 -17.14
C THR A 631 18.10 15.69 -16.24
N GLN A 632 17.43 15.58 -15.09
CA GLN A 632 17.31 16.64 -14.09
C GLN A 632 17.22 16.03 -12.68
N TYR A 633 17.47 16.85 -11.67
CA TYR A 633 17.22 16.51 -10.28
C TYR A 633 16.19 17.47 -9.66
N ALA A 634 15.49 16.98 -8.65
CA ALA A 634 14.68 17.78 -7.74
C ALA A 634 14.92 17.29 -6.31
N LEU A 635 15.50 18.13 -5.45
CA LEU A 635 15.58 17.91 -4.01
C LEU A 635 14.31 18.47 -3.37
N MET A 636 13.50 17.60 -2.79
CA MET A 636 12.31 17.96 -2.03
C MET A 636 12.64 17.96 -0.55
N ILE A 637 12.28 19.05 0.15
CA ILE A 637 12.43 19.18 1.60
C ILE A 637 11.06 19.56 2.17
N THR A 638 10.53 18.77 3.10
CA THR A 638 9.21 19.02 3.69
C THR A 638 9.16 18.75 5.18
N PHE A 639 8.44 19.61 5.91
CA PHE A 639 8.07 19.40 7.31
C PHE A 639 6.89 20.28 7.73
N ASP A 640 6.18 19.83 8.75
CA ASP A 640 5.18 20.61 9.47
C ASP A 640 5.79 21.21 10.75
N THR A 641 5.33 22.40 11.12
CA THR A 641 5.72 23.11 12.34
C THR A 641 4.62 24.05 12.83
N ASN A 642 4.77 24.56 14.06
CA ASN A 642 3.88 25.60 14.58
C ASN A 642 4.16 26.93 13.85
N PRO A 643 3.14 27.77 13.59
CA PRO A 643 3.29 29.00 12.81
C PRO A 643 4.36 29.96 13.35
N GLU A 644 4.55 30.01 14.67
CA GLU A 644 5.53 30.89 15.33
C GLU A 644 6.98 30.51 15.04
N MET A 645 7.26 29.23 14.76
CA MET A 645 8.60 28.71 14.50
C MET A 645 8.90 28.59 13.00
N ALA A 646 7.89 28.75 12.14
CA ALA A 646 7.98 28.49 10.72
C ALA A 646 9.12 29.26 10.02
N ASP A 647 9.20 30.57 10.26
CA ASP A 647 10.22 31.41 9.64
C ASP A 647 11.63 31.13 10.19
N GLU A 648 11.77 30.82 11.49
CA GLU A 648 13.06 30.42 12.07
C GLU A 648 13.58 29.11 11.48
N LEU A 649 12.73 28.07 11.43
CA LEU A 649 13.17 26.75 10.98
C LEU A 649 13.44 26.69 9.48
N ARG A 650 12.63 27.35 8.64
CA ARG A 650 12.86 27.37 7.19
C ARG A 650 14.16 28.08 6.81
N ASP A 651 14.55 29.10 7.58
CA ASP A 651 15.77 29.88 7.31
C ASP A 651 17.04 29.08 7.59
N MET A 652 16.94 27.92 8.26
CA MET A 652 18.04 26.99 8.51
C MET A 652 18.30 26.02 7.33
N LEU A 653 17.34 25.84 6.41
CA LEU A 653 17.44 24.81 5.36
C LEU A 653 18.60 25.07 4.38
N ILE A 654 18.54 26.20 3.67
CA ILE A 654 19.53 26.52 2.64
C ILE A 654 20.95 26.66 3.22
N PRO A 655 21.16 27.34 4.38
CA PRO A 655 22.48 27.42 4.98
C PRO A 655 23.14 26.06 5.28
N GLU A 656 22.37 25.04 5.63
CA GLU A 656 22.96 23.70 5.86
C GLU A 656 23.45 23.07 4.55
N ILE A 657 22.71 23.24 3.44
CA ILE A 657 23.16 22.81 2.11
C ILE A 657 24.43 23.57 1.69
N GLU A 658 24.47 24.89 1.91
CA GLU A 658 25.66 25.72 1.65
C GLU A 658 26.87 25.28 2.49
N ARG A 659 26.62 24.89 3.75
CA ARG A 659 27.64 24.34 4.63
C ARG A 659 28.19 23.02 4.11
N ILE A 660 27.33 22.10 3.67
CA ILE A 660 27.77 20.86 3.03
C ILE A 660 28.56 21.16 1.75
N ALA A 661 28.16 22.14 0.94
CA ALA A 661 28.90 22.52 -0.27
C ALA A 661 30.34 23.01 0.06
N LYS A 662 30.50 23.75 1.15
CA LYS A 662 31.80 24.32 1.56
C LYS A 662 32.68 23.31 2.31
N GLU A 663 32.11 22.65 3.31
CA GLU A 663 32.83 21.84 4.30
C GLU A 663 32.79 20.34 3.96
N GLY A 664 31.70 19.88 3.34
CA GLY A 664 31.42 18.46 3.11
C GLY A 664 30.92 17.72 4.35
N PRO A 665 30.68 16.41 4.23
CA PRO A 665 30.42 15.55 5.37
C PRO A 665 31.67 15.37 6.22
N THR A 666 31.46 15.09 7.50
CA THR A 666 32.51 14.57 8.39
C THR A 666 32.91 13.15 7.98
N ALA A 667 34.09 12.72 8.45
CA ALA A 667 34.56 11.35 8.20
C ALA A 667 33.62 10.28 8.81
N GLU A 668 33.00 10.59 9.96
CA GLU A 668 32.06 9.70 10.62
C GLU A 668 30.75 9.58 9.83
N GLU A 669 30.17 10.71 9.37
CA GLU A 669 28.99 10.73 8.50
C GLU A 669 29.23 9.89 7.24
N LEU A 670 30.34 10.14 6.54
CA LEU A 670 30.70 9.39 5.33
C LEU A 670 30.87 7.89 5.60
N SER A 671 31.51 7.52 6.71
CA SER A 671 31.71 6.12 7.08
C SER A 671 30.37 5.41 7.32
N LYS A 672 29.45 6.03 8.06
CA LYS A 672 28.11 5.48 8.33
C LYS A 672 27.32 5.29 7.04
N ILE A 673 27.36 6.28 6.15
CA ILE A 673 26.68 6.22 4.85
C ILE A 673 27.19 5.06 4.01
N LYS A 674 28.52 4.90 3.89
CA LYS A 674 29.11 3.79 3.13
C LYS A 674 28.73 2.44 3.72
N GLU A 675 28.81 2.31 5.05
CA GLU A 675 28.43 1.07 5.73
C GLU A 675 26.95 0.72 5.49
N TYR A 676 26.06 1.72 5.58
CA TYR A 676 24.64 1.56 5.29
C TYR A 676 24.41 1.15 3.83
N MET A 677 24.96 1.87 2.87
CA MET A 677 24.82 1.57 1.43
C MET A 677 25.34 0.17 1.08
N THR A 678 26.47 -0.25 1.64
CA THR A 678 27.00 -1.60 1.42
C THR A 678 26.08 -2.68 2.00
N LYS A 679 25.57 -2.49 3.23
CA LYS A 679 24.62 -3.44 3.82
C LYS A 679 23.31 -3.50 3.04
N GLN A 680 22.78 -2.34 2.65
CA GLN A 680 21.54 -2.25 1.89
C GLN A 680 21.68 -2.92 0.52
N HIS A 681 22.76 -2.65 -0.22
CA HIS A 681 22.97 -3.27 -1.52
C HIS A 681 23.12 -4.79 -1.46
N ALA A 682 23.76 -5.32 -0.41
CA ALA A 682 23.84 -6.76 -0.19
C ALA A 682 22.44 -7.40 0.01
N ALA A 683 21.53 -6.69 0.66
CA ALA A 683 20.12 -7.10 0.75
C ALA A 683 19.40 -6.95 -0.59
N ASP A 684 19.66 -5.85 -1.31
CA ASP A 684 19.01 -5.54 -2.58
C ASP A 684 19.31 -6.58 -3.66
N LEU A 685 20.55 -7.09 -3.70
CA LEU A 685 20.96 -8.15 -4.62
C LEU A 685 20.19 -9.47 -4.44
N LYS A 686 19.55 -9.67 -3.28
CA LYS A 686 18.70 -10.83 -2.95
C LYS A 686 17.20 -10.51 -3.01
N ASN A 687 16.81 -9.46 -3.74
CA ASN A 687 15.41 -9.03 -3.86
C ASN A 687 14.94 -9.04 -5.33
N ASN A 688 13.88 -9.79 -5.63
CA ASN A 688 13.34 -9.90 -6.99
C ASN A 688 12.78 -8.57 -7.53
N GLY A 689 12.22 -7.73 -6.66
CA GLY A 689 11.69 -6.41 -7.04
C GLY A 689 12.80 -5.46 -7.49
N ASN A 690 13.93 -5.44 -6.80
CA ASN A 690 15.08 -4.61 -7.19
C ASN A 690 15.67 -5.07 -8.53
N TRP A 691 15.81 -6.38 -8.75
CA TRP A 691 16.23 -6.90 -10.05
C TRP A 691 15.26 -6.55 -11.16
N LEU A 692 13.95 -6.66 -10.92
CA LEU A 692 12.94 -6.24 -11.89
C LEU A 692 13.13 -4.76 -12.26
N SER A 693 13.27 -3.89 -11.26
CA SER A 693 13.48 -2.45 -11.47
C SER A 693 14.77 -2.13 -12.24
N TRP A 694 15.90 -2.75 -11.91
CA TRP A 694 17.15 -2.52 -12.65
C TRP A 694 17.06 -2.96 -14.11
N ILE A 695 16.41 -4.10 -14.37
CA ILE A 695 16.21 -4.61 -15.73
C ILE A 695 15.26 -3.67 -16.51
N GLU A 696 14.17 -3.23 -15.89
CA GLU A 696 13.27 -2.23 -16.46
C GLU A 696 14.00 -0.95 -16.86
N ILE A 697 14.83 -0.40 -15.97
CA ILE A 697 15.62 0.81 -16.22
C ILE A 697 16.62 0.59 -17.35
N TRP A 698 17.28 -0.58 -17.40
CA TRP A 698 18.16 -0.94 -18.49
C TRP A 698 17.43 -0.96 -19.85
N TYR A 699 16.26 -1.61 -19.93
CA TYR A 699 15.51 -1.74 -21.19
C TYR A 699 14.82 -0.44 -21.63
N THR A 700 14.50 0.47 -20.72
CA THR A 700 13.80 1.73 -21.03
C THR A 700 14.73 2.93 -21.18
N HIS A 701 15.82 2.95 -20.41
CA HIS A 701 16.74 4.08 -20.32
C HIS A 701 18.16 3.75 -20.79
N GLY A 702 18.53 2.46 -20.91
CA GLY A 702 19.89 2.04 -21.26
C GLY A 702 20.90 2.30 -20.14
N ILE A 703 20.42 2.37 -18.89
CA ILE A 703 21.23 2.69 -17.71
C ILE A 703 21.39 1.43 -16.86
N ASP A 704 22.65 1.13 -16.53
CA ASP A 704 23.00 0.07 -15.59
C ASP A 704 23.19 0.67 -14.20
N GLU A 705 22.26 0.36 -13.28
CA GLU A 705 22.27 0.83 -11.89
C GLU A 705 22.84 -0.20 -10.90
N MET A 706 23.36 -1.32 -11.40
CA MET A 706 23.79 -2.42 -10.55
C MET A 706 25.28 -2.68 -10.69
N THR A 707 25.79 -2.75 -11.91
CA THR A 707 27.18 -3.15 -12.16
C THR A 707 28.15 -2.12 -11.57
N GLY A 708 28.99 -2.60 -10.65
CA GLY A 708 30.05 -1.79 -10.03
C GLY A 708 29.61 -0.95 -8.83
N TYR A 709 28.39 -1.14 -8.32
CA TYR A 709 27.86 -0.43 -7.15
C TYR A 709 28.85 -0.37 -5.98
N GLN A 710 29.36 -1.53 -5.52
CA GLN A 710 30.25 -1.58 -4.35
C GLN A 710 31.54 -0.79 -4.58
N GLN A 711 32.14 -0.87 -5.77
CA GLN A 711 33.36 -0.13 -6.09
C GLN A 711 33.11 1.38 -6.10
N ILE A 712 31.92 1.81 -6.56
CA ILE A 712 31.54 3.22 -6.53
C ILE A 712 31.35 3.67 -5.08
N VAL A 713 30.62 2.92 -4.25
CA VAL A 713 30.43 3.24 -2.81
C VAL A 713 31.77 3.33 -2.07
N ASP A 714 32.66 2.37 -2.28
CA ASP A 714 34.00 2.39 -1.69
C ASP A 714 34.77 3.66 -2.10
N SER A 715 34.62 4.08 -3.37
CA SER A 715 35.27 5.26 -3.93
C SER A 715 34.61 6.60 -3.56
N LEU A 716 33.37 6.61 -3.04
CA LEU A 716 32.66 7.84 -2.69
C LEU A 716 33.49 8.67 -1.72
N SER A 717 33.65 9.95 -2.03
CA SER A 717 34.45 10.88 -1.23
C SER A 717 33.59 12.02 -0.67
N ALA A 718 34.13 12.74 0.31
CA ALA A 718 33.52 13.98 0.77
C ALA A 718 33.37 14.99 -0.38
N ASP A 719 34.28 14.99 -1.36
CA ASP A 719 34.23 15.88 -2.52
C ASP A 719 33.09 15.53 -3.49
N ASP A 720 32.69 14.26 -3.62
CA ASP A 720 31.52 13.89 -4.44
C ASP A 720 30.23 14.47 -3.83
N ILE A 721 30.07 14.40 -2.50
CA ILE A 721 28.91 14.95 -1.78
C ILE A 721 28.93 16.48 -1.79
N LYS A 722 30.12 17.10 -1.61
CA LYS A 722 30.30 18.55 -1.78
C LYS A 722 29.92 19.01 -3.18
N ALA A 723 30.24 18.23 -4.22
CA ALA A 723 29.91 18.56 -5.59
C ALA A 723 28.40 18.56 -5.84
N VAL A 724 27.66 17.62 -5.23
CA VAL A 724 26.18 17.61 -5.27
C VAL A 724 25.62 18.87 -4.59
N ALA A 725 26.04 19.15 -3.35
CA ALA A 725 25.59 20.32 -2.61
C ALA A 725 25.94 21.63 -3.33
N ALA A 726 27.17 21.74 -3.86
CA ALA A 726 27.62 22.90 -4.62
C ALA A 726 26.84 23.08 -5.92
N ARG A 727 26.47 21.98 -6.62
CA ARG A 727 25.59 22.04 -7.79
C ARG A 727 24.25 22.65 -7.39
N ILE A 728 23.63 22.14 -6.33
CA ILE A 728 22.33 22.62 -5.82
C ILE A 728 22.37 24.12 -5.48
N VAL A 729 23.43 24.56 -4.78
CA VAL A 729 23.65 25.98 -4.43
C VAL A 729 23.87 26.84 -5.68
N ASN A 730 24.67 26.37 -6.64
CA ASN A 730 25.01 27.13 -7.85
C ASN A 730 23.84 27.24 -8.83
N ASP A 731 23.05 26.17 -8.98
CA ASP A 731 21.85 26.18 -9.83
C ASP A 731 20.83 27.18 -9.31
N ASN A 732 20.75 27.37 -7.98
CA ASN A 732 20.01 28.44 -7.31
C ASN A 732 18.53 28.55 -7.74
N ASN A 733 17.94 27.41 -8.12
CA ASN A 733 16.52 27.29 -8.45
C ASN A 733 15.79 26.78 -7.21
N VAL A 734 15.23 27.69 -6.41
CA VAL A 734 14.57 27.34 -5.15
C VAL A 734 13.10 27.72 -5.21
N LEU A 735 12.23 26.72 -5.24
CA LEU A 735 10.79 26.88 -5.11
C LEU A 735 10.42 26.71 -3.64
N LYS A 736 10.04 27.80 -2.98
CA LYS A 736 9.58 27.81 -1.59
C LYS A 736 8.06 27.83 -1.61
N ILE A 737 7.42 26.75 -1.18
CA ILE A 737 5.97 26.65 -1.05
C ILE A 737 5.65 26.55 0.44
N ILE A 738 4.90 27.51 0.97
CA ILE A 738 4.60 27.63 2.40
C ILE A 738 3.09 27.77 2.55
N MET A 739 2.49 26.81 3.25
CA MET A 739 1.07 26.84 3.59
C MET A 739 0.92 27.21 5.05
N ASP A 740 0.38 28.40 5.32
CA ASP A 740 0.01 28.86 6.66
C ASP A 740 -1.44 28.54 6.99
N PRO A 741 -1.81 28.52 8.28
CA PRO A 741 -3.21 28.55 8.67
C PRO A 741 -3.78 29.95 8.40
N LYS A 742 -5.01 30.00 7.89
CA LYS A 742 -5.76 31.25 7.78
C LYS A 742 -6.15 31.74 9.17
N GLN A 743 -5.84 33.01 9.46
CA GLN A 743 -6.19 33.67 10.72
C GLN A 743 -7.68 33.99 10.83
#